data_AF-A0A176YTL1-F1
#
_entry.id   AF-A0A176YTL1-F1
#
_cell.length_a   1.000
_cell.length_b   1.000
_cell.length_c   1.000
_cell.angle_alpha   90.00
_cell.angle_beta   90.00
_cell.angle_gamma   90.00
#
_symmetry.space_group_name_H-M   'P 1'
#
loop_
_entity.id
_entity.type
_entity.pdbx_description
1 polymer ?
#
loop_
_entity_poly.entity_id
_entity_poly.type
_entity_poly.pdbx_seq_one_letter_code
_entity_poly.pdbx_strand_id
1 'polypeptide(L)'
;MPFHGRRQQAVPQPSGHASLKWQLLSWLALLVTVVLGSAVPGGAQTPFGFTNDPATWIGGTGTDQWNNQNNWQPQSGGHGVPLLIANFTNLAPVADRTVRDQNSQSIGALNFTAPSYVLSLENGSVFTVNGTGFVINNPANRPIVDVGVVHGGTIKFTNASTGGVAKFVIASNGTLDMSGRTTPTGMTAGAIDNAGRIIVANSNANSVGNELTVFGTYNGLGGSIYLRTDLGPDSSQSDKLVIDSSRAVNVADGPAQAIGSTLLHIVPGPNSPGAYTTANGILVVEAVNGGTTAESAFTLAGEVRAGFYDYRLYRSGFNGTNPDDWFLRSTFNGGNGNGGNGDGGGNGGNGNGGGGPITPPDELPPDVLPEDLPPVLPPGVYPIIGPEIATYGVVQPTARQLGLATLGTLHERIGDTLAIGNAGGNGWTNSVWVRGFGEQINNRYLAFADPRTEGQLAGFQSGIDLWRGSLLPGHRDAGGIYFAYANANVDVTGLVTNEAATNYVLRKTGSLNLNGWSGGAYWTHYGPSGWYVDAVLQATAYQGTASTMFASLPTNGFGFVSSLEAGYPIPVPALGPGFVLEPQGQIVWQHVSFDGANDGLGDVALGSTSGASGRLGLRGRWTIIGDGGLVLQPYVRANLWRDWGARATTTFSGVDVVPLLEQGTRLDLSAGVTAKIDAGLSLYAQAGYQFAVGNTDGHKRDGVRADLGLRFAW
;
A
#
# COMPACT_ATOMS: atom_id res chain seq x y z
N MET A 1 43.86 9.63 34.83
CA MET A 1 43.80 10.73 35.83
C MET A 1 42.69 11.70 35.41
N PRO A 2 42.04 12.41 36.37
CA PRO A 2 40.63 12.17 36.74
C PRO A 2 39.71 13.40 36.43
N PHE A 3 38.42 13.51 36.76
CA PHE A 3 37.51 12.94 37.80
C PHE A 3 36.07 12.84 37.20
N HIS A 4 34.97 12.27 37.77
CA HIS A 4 34.64 11.31 38.84
C HIS A 4 33.13 10.91 38.67
N GLY A 5 32.54 9.89 39.32
CA GLY A 5 33.15 8.88 40.22
C GLY A 5 32.35 8.49 41.47
N ARG A 6 31.04 8.11 41.39
CA ARG A 6 30.31 7.47 42.51
C ARG A 6 29.50 6.23 42.09
N ARG A 7 29.28 5.32 43.07
CA ARG A 7 28.60 4.01 42.98
C ARG A 7 27.61 3.84 44.15
N GLN A 8 26.65 2.92 44.00
CA GLN A 8 26.21 1.89 44.98
C GLN A 8 25.35 0.85 44.21
N GLN A 9 25.69 -0.45 44.19
CA GLN A 9 25.18 -1.54 45.06
C GLN A 9 23.64 -1.69 44.97
N ALA A 10 23.03 -2.75 44.37
CA ALA A 10 23.10 -4.21 44.62
C ALA A 10 22.47 -4.61 45.99
N VAL A 11 21.64 -5.65 46.20
CA VAL A 11 21.20 -6.87 45.45
C VAL A 11 20.03 -7.54 46.29
N PRO A 12 19.27 -8.62 45.95
CA PRO A 12 18.92 -9.34 44.69
C PRO A 12 17.39 -9.66 44.49
N GLN A 13 17.11 -10.47 43.46
CA GLN A 13 16.04 -11.47 43.16
C GLN A 13 15.09 -12.04 44.27
N PRO A 14 13.93 -12.72 43.96
CA PRO A 14 13.89 -13.90 43.03
C PRO A 14 12.66 -14.18 42.12
N SER A 15 12.99 -14.86 41.01
CA SER A 15 12.28 -15.94 40.28
C SER A 15 10.74 -15.95 40.05
N GLY A 16 10.36 -16.05 38.77
CA GLY A 16 9.12 -16.71 38.30
C GLY A 16 9.42 -17.44 36.97
N HIS A 17 8.95 -18.68 36.81
CA HIS A 17 9.35 -19.56 35.69
C HIS A 17 8.47 -19.45 34.44
N ALA A 18 9.00 -19.89 33.30
CA ALA A 18 8.35 -19.83 31.99
C ALA A 18 7.42 -21.02 31.70
N SER A 19 6.45 -20.76 30.81
CA SER A 19 5.78 -21.69 29.88
C SER A 19 5.16 -23.00 30.41
N LEU A 20 3.85 -23.14 30.19
CA LEU A 20 3.37 -24.14 29.21
C LEU A 20 1.99 -23.73 28.64
N LYS A 21 1.68 -24.21 27.42
CA LYS A 21 0.30 -24.21 26.88
C LYS A 21 -0.45 -25.43 27.43
N TRP A 22 -1.78 -25.36 27.49
CA TRP A 22 -2.76 -26.36 27.03
C TRP A 22 -4.16 -25.91 27.49
N GLN A 23 -5.02 -25.49 26.55
CA GLN A 23 -6.45 -25.30 26.80
C GLN A 23 -7.19 -26.57 26.37
N LEU A 24 -8.15 -27.00 27.18
CA LEU A 24 -9.10 -28.07 26.85
C LEU A 24 -10.50 -27.63 27.26
N LEU A 25 -11.50 -28.01 26.45
CA LEU A 25 -12.90 -27.65 26.65
C LEU A 25 -13.50 -28.44 27.82
N SER A 26 -14.51 -27.86 28.49
CA SER A 26 -15.69 -28.59 28.96
C SER A 26 -16.87 -27.64 29.15
N TRP A 27 -18.06 -28.09 28.76
CA TRP A 27 -19.33 -27.40 28.99
C TRP A 27 -19.99 -27.94 30.27
N LEU A 28 -20.81 -27.13 30.95
CA LEU A 28 -22.15 -27.56 31.37
C LEU A 28 -23.02 -26.35 31.79
N ALA A 29 -24.35 -26.53 31.80
CA ALA A 29 -25.30 -25.48 32.15
C ALA A 29 -26.55 -26.04 32.86
N LEU A 30 -27.27 -25.12 33.52
CA LEU A 30 -28.64 -25.22 34.07
C LEU A 30 -28.94 -26.13 35.28
N LEU A 31 -29.25 -25.43 36.39
CA LEU A 31 -30.44 -25.56 37.25
C LEU A 31 -31.19 -26.90 37.41
N VAL A 32 -31.42 -27.26 38.69
CA VAL A 32 -32.72 -27.77 39.18
C VAL A 32 -33.09 -27.03 40.47
N THR A 33 -34.39 -26.73 40.64
CA THR A 33 -34.95 -25.91 41.73
C THR A 33 -35.33 -26.75 42.96
N VAL A 34 -35.28 -26.15 44.16
CA VAL A 34 -36.02 -26.63 45.34
C VAL A 34 -36.88 -25.49 45.91
N VAL A 35 -38.14 -25.79 46.23
CA VAL A 35 -39.10 -24.86 46.82
C VAL A 35 -39.53 -25.38 48.19
N LEU A 36 -39.50 -24.51 49.21
CA LEU A 36 -40.27 -24.63 50.45
C LEU A 36 -40.63 -23.21 50.91
N GLY A 37 -41.81 -23.03 51.52
CA GLY A 37 -42.30 -21.72 51.92
C GLY A 37 -43.22 -21.75 53.14
N SER A 38 -43.51 -20.58 53.66
CA SER A 38 -44.48 -20.30 54.72
C SER A 38 -45.03 -18.87 54.55
N ALA A 39 -46.11 -18.50 55.24
CA ALA A 39 -47.04 -17.49 54.74
C ALA A 39 -47.48 -16.44 55.77
N VAL A 40 -47.60 -15.17 55.31
CA VAL A 40 -48.73 -14.22 55.56
C VAL A 40 -48.90 -13.70 57.03
N PRO A 41 -49.48 -12.49 57.31
CA PRO A 41 -50.07 -11.46 56.44
C PRO A 41 -49.50 -10.02 56.59
N GLY A 42 -49.93 -9.13 55.68
CA GLY A 42 -50.64 -7.92 56.11
C GLY A 42 -49.87 -6.61 56.32
N GLY A 43 -49.78 -5.78 55.27
CA GLY A 43 -49.42 -4.37 55.39
C GLY A 43 -49.62 -3.65 54.06
N ALA A 44 -50.58 -2.72 53.98
CA ALA A 44 -50.84 -1.98 52.76
C ALA A 44 -49.91 -0.77 52.64
N GLN A 45 -49.19 -0.67 51.51
CA GLN A 45 -48.66 0.60 51.01
C GLN A 45 -49.06 0.80 49.56
N THR A 46 -49.32 2.06 49.22
CA THR A 46 -49.70 2.50 47.88
C THR A 46 -48.58 2.27 46.87
N PRO A 47 -48.89 1.92 45.61
CA PRO A 47 -47.89 1.92 44.56
C PRO A 47 -47.36 3.35 44.36
N PHE A 48 -46.06 3.55 44.53
CA PHE A 48 -45.40 4.77 44.06
C PHE A 48 -45.46 4.79 42.54
N GLY A 49 -46.31 5.66 42.00
CA GLY A 49 -46.38 5.91 40.57
C GLY A 49 -45.10 6.62 40.12
N PHE A 50 -44.21 5.91 39.44
CA PHE A 50 -43.12 6.52 38.68
C PHE A 50 -43.66 7.12 37.38
N THR A 51 -44.47 8.17 37.51
CA THR A 51 -44.72 9.11 36.41
C THR A 51 -43.44 9.90 36.17
N ASN A 52 -42.55 9.33 35.36
CA ASN A 52 -41.41 10.03 34.79
C ASN A 52 -41.89 11.05 33.76
N ASP A 53 -42.58 12.09 34.22
CA ASP A 53 -42.77 13.30 33.41
C ASP A 53 -41.38 13.83 33.03
N PRO A 54 -41.18 14.26 31.77
CA PRO A 54 -39.88 14.67 31.27
C PRO A 54 -39.46 15.98 31.94
N ALA A 55 -38.71 15.88 33.05
CA ALA A 55 -38.28 17.01 33.85
C ALA A 55 -37.55 18.04 32.98
N THR A 56 -38.22 19.17 32.75
CA THR A 56 -37.73 20.34 32.03
C THR A 56 -36.87 21.18 32.96
N TRP A 57 -35.62 21.41 32.58
CA TRP A 57 -34.71 22.28 33.33
C TRP A 57 -34.52 23.61 32.62
N ILE A 58 -34.35 24.68 33.39
CA ILE A 58 -34.17 26.06 32.93
C ILE A 58 -32.79 26.54 33.38
N GLY A 59 -32.04 27.14 32.46
CA GLY A 59 -30.74 27.75 32.73
C GLY A 59 -30.91 29.11 33.40
N GLY A 60 -30.48 29.24 34.66
CA GLY A 60 -30.53 30.45 35.47
C GLY A 60 -29.24 31.27 35.43
N THR A 61 -29.34 32.56 35.77
CA THR A 61 -28.18 33.48 35.81
C THR A 61 -27.24 33.18 36.99
N GLY A 62 -26.13 32.47 36.73
CA GLY A 62 -25.07 32.23 37.70
C GLY A 62 -23.65 32.51 37.17
N THR A 63 -23.21 31.80 36.15
CA THR A 63 -21.87 31.95 35.52
C THR A 63 -21.93 31.79 33.99
N ASP A 64 -20.80 31.95 33.30
CA ASP A 64 -20.62 31.58 31.88
C ASP A 64 -20.40 30.07 31.69
N GLN A 65 -20.52 29.26 32.75
CA GLN A 65 -20.31 27.81 32.71
C GLN A 65 -21.64 27.07 32.66
N TRP A 66 -21.84 26.28 31.60
CA TRP A 66 -23.05 25.49 31.39
C TRP A 66 -23.25 24.43 32.48
N ASN A 67 -22.20 23.71 32.89
CA ASN A 67 -22.33 22.49 33.69
C ASN A 67 -22.40 22.69 35.21
N ASN A 68 -22.38 23.93 35.69
CA ASN A 68 -22.50 24.23 37.11
C ASN A 68 -23.89 23.81 37.60
N GLN A 69 -23.96 22.88 38.56
CA GLN A 69 -25.23 22.35 39.09
C GLN A 69 -26.15 23.44 39.66
N ASN A 70 -25.58 24.57 40.10
CA ASN A 70 -26.34 25.72 40.59
C ASN A 70 -27.06 26.50 39.47
N ASN A 71 -26.56 26.43 38.23
CA ASN A 71 -27.12 27.15 37.07
C ASN A 71 -28.35 26.46 36.48
N TRP A 72 -28.69 25.25 36.91
CA TRP A 72 -29.87 24.51 36.45
C TRP A 72 -30.88 24.33 37.57
N GLN A 73 -32.12 24.74 37.32
CA GLN A 73 -33.27 24.36 38.13
C GLN A 73 -34.29 23.62 37.26
N PRO A 74 -34.91 22.52 37.74
CA PRO A 74 -36.05 21.93 37.08
C PRO A 74 -37.25 22.86 37.30
N GLN A 75 -38.30 22.70 36.51
CA GLN A 75 -39.56 23.44 36.68
C GLN A 75 -40.23 23.24 38.06
N SER A 76 -39.72 22.31 38.87
CA SER A 76 -40.08 22.02 40.27
C SER A 76 -39.09 22.52 41.35
N GLY A 77 -38.02 23.23 41.00
CA GLY A 77 -37.18 24.00 41.96
C GLY A 77 -36.00 23.29 42.65
N GLY A 78 -35.61 22.08 42.21
CA GLY A 78 -34.33 21.44 42.59
C GLY A 78 -33.08 22.06 41.92
N HIS A 79 -31.95 21.34 41.95
CA HIS A 79 -30.69 21.73 41.29
C HIS A 79 -29.95 20.51 40.71
N GLY A 80 -29.22 20.67 39.60
CA GLY A 80 -28.50 19.59 38.91
C GLY A 80 -28.50 19.68 37.38
N VAL A 81 -27.49 19.11 36.70
CA VAL A 81 -27.38 19.16 35.23
C VAL A 81 -28.47 18.28 34.57
N PRO A 82 -29.21 18.76 33.56
CA PRO A 82 -30.28 18.01 32.92
C PRO A 82 -29.76 16.82 32.08
N LEU A 83 -30.23 15.62 32.38
CA LEU A 83 -30.00 14.43 31.55
C LEU A 83 -30.96 14.35 30.34
N LEU A 84 -32.12 15.01 30.40
CA LEU A 84 -33.20 14.81 29.42
C LEU A 84 -33.54 16.05 28.58
N ILE A 85 -33.94 17.18 29.18
CA ILE A 85 -34.23 18.42 28.45
C ILE A 85 -33.62 19.63 29.17
N ALA A 86 -32.77 20.36 28.44
CA ALA A 86 -32.23 21.66 28.85
C ALA A 86 -32.94 22.79 28.09
N ASN A 87 -33.52 23.77 28.78
CA ASN A 87 -34.16 24.93 28.19
C ASN A 87 -33.35 26.20 28.47
N PHE A 88 -33.00 26.93 27.41
CA PHE A 88 -32.32 28.21 27.45
C PHE A 88 -33.35 29.32 27.24
N THR A 89 -33.73 30.02 28.31
CA THR A 89 -34.87 30.95 28.33
C THR A 89 -34.52 32.28 29.04
N ASN A 90 -35.32 33.32 28.81
CA ASN A 90 -35.42 34.55 29.60
C ASN A 90 -34.11 35.15 30.16
N LEU A 91 -33.22 35.58 29.26
CA LEU A 91 -32.11 36.48 29.61
C LEU A 91 -32.33 37.83 28.90
N ALA A 92 -32.16 38.94 29.64
CA ALA A 92 -32.24 40.28 29.08
C ALA A 92 -31.18 40.49 27.99
N PRO A 93 -31.41 41.36 26.98
CA PRO A 93 -30.57 41.48 25.79
C PRO A 93 -29.22 42.16 26.09
N VAL A 94 -28.31 41.35 26.63
CA VAL A 94 -26.86 41.58 26.60
C VAL A 94 -26.33 40.71 25.47
N ALA A 95 -25.58 41.31 24.55
CA ALA A 95 -25.02 40.58 23.41
C ALA A 95 -24.08 39.45 23.87
N ASP A 96 -23.98 38.42 23.03
CA ASP A 96 -22.88 37.45 23.00
C ASP A 96 -22.57 36.74 24.33
N ARG A 97 -23.59 36.13 24.96
CA ARG A 97 -23.35 35.22 26.09
C ARG A 97 -22.72 33.91 25.63
N THR A 98 -21.41 33.79 25.86
CA THR A 98 -20.70 32.51 25.87
C THR A 98 -21.18 31.64 27.04
N VAL A 99 -21.35 30.34 26.77
CA VAL A 99 -21.79 29.31 27.70
C VAL A 99 -20.88 28.09 27.51
N ARG A 100 -20.02 27.77 28.50
CA ARG A 100 -18.91 26.79 28.36
C ARG A 100 -19.19 25.44 29.04
N ASP A 101 -18.84 24.32 28.40
CA ASP A 101 -18.58 23.06 29.13
C ASP A 101 -17.13 22.99 29.66
N GLN A 102 -16.93 22.19 30.71
CA GLN A 102 -15.65 21.89 31.36
C GLN A 102 -15.54 20.44 31.89
N ASN A 103 -16.64 19.65 31.86
CA ASN A 103 -16.72 18.37 32.59
C ASN A 103 -17.40 17.25 31.77
N SER A 104 -17.37 17.33 30.43
CA SER A 104 -17.83 16.29 29.48
C SER A 104 -19.23 15.73 29.77
N GLN A 105 -20.26 16.52 29.44
CA GLN A 105 -21.65 16.23 29.83
C GLN A 105 -22.49 15.54 28.74
N SER A 106 -23.65 14.99 29.13
CA SER A 106 -24.61 14.40 28.18
C SER A 106 -26.07 14.75 28.48
N ILE A 107 -26.85 14.99 27.43
CA ILE A 107 -28.25 15.45 27.49
C ILE A 107 -29.06 14.77 26.38
N GLY A 108 -30.36 14.56 26.59
CA GLY A 108 -31.34 14.32 25.53
C GLY A 108 -31.45 15.49 24.53
N ALA A 109 -32.20 16.54 24.88
CA ALA A 109 -32.54 17.65 23.99
C ALA A 109 -32.16 19.04 24.56
N LEU A 110 -31.88 19.98 23.65
CA LEU A 110 -31.43 21.35 23.94
C LEU A 110 -32.40 22.35 23.29
N ASN A 111 -33.23 23.04 24.07
CA ASN A 111 -34.31 23.91 23.58
C ASN A 111 -33.95 25.41 23.73
N PHE A 112 -33.88 26.14 22.61
CA PHE A 112 -33.56 27.58 22.60
C PHE A 112 -34.82 28.43 22.40
N THR A 113 -35.23 29.15 23.45
CA THR A 113 -36.45 29.98 23.43
C THR A 113 -36.18 31.48 23.32
N ALA A 114 -34.91 31.89 23.17
CA ALA A 114 -34.47 33.28 22.99
C ALA A 114 -33.25 33.36 22.04
N PRO A 115 -32.92 34.54 21.47
CA PRO A 115 -31.75 34.74 20.61
C PRO A 115 -30.42 34.87 21.38
N SER A 116 -29.31 34.93 20.62
CA SER A 116 -27.96 35.32 21.09
C SER A 116 -27.25 34.36 22.07
N TYR A 117 -27.41 33.05 21.87
CA TYR A 117 -26.64 32.03 22.59
C TYR A 117 -25.38 31.59 21.83
N VAL A 118 -24.23 31.60 22.51
CA VAL A 118 -22.99 30.95 22.06
C VAL A 118 -22.66 29.79 23.01
N LEU A 119 -22.76 28.56 22.54
CA LEU A 119 -22.35 27.36 23.27
C LEU A 119 -20.90 27.03 22.89
N SER A 120 -19.96 27.17 23.83
CA SER A 120 -18.54 26.90 23.62
C SER A 120 -18.09 25.59 24.28
N LEU A 121 -17.35 24.77 23.54
CA LEU A 121 -16.78 23.50 24.01
C LEU A 121 -15.26 23.60 23.96
N GLU A 122 -14.63 23.52 25.12
CA GLU A 122 -13.24 23.94 25.36
C GLU A 122 -12.49 22.95 26.25
N ASN A 123 -11.16 23.02 26.24
CA ASN A 123 -10.25 22.28 27.13
C ASN A 123 -10.47 20.75 27.10
N GLY A 124 -10.81 20.21 25.92
CA GLY A 124 -11.03 18.78 25.70
C GLY A 124 -12.41 18.27 26.15
N SER A 125 -13.36 19.15 26.49
CA SER A 125 -14.71 18.74 26.87
C SER A 125 -15.40 17.93 25.78
N VAL A 126 -15.98 16.77 26.13
CA VAL A 126 -16.77 15.92 25.22
C VAL A 126 -18.25 16.04 25.58
N PHE A 127 -19.00 16.79 24.80
CA PHE A 127 -20.42 17.03 25.01
C PHE A 127 -21.28 16.11 24.12
N THR A 128 -22.17 15.30 24.70
CA THR A 128 -22.90 14.24 23.97
C THR A 128 -24.41 14.42 23.98
N VAL A 129 -25.01 14.57 22.80
CA VAL A 129 -26.45 14.78 22.57
C VAL A 129 -27.11 13.46 22.13
N ASN A 130 -28.06 12.98 22.94
CA ASN A 130 -28.68 11.66 22.82
C ASN A 130 -30.18 11.66 22.45
N GLY A 131 -30.84 12.82 22.42
CA GLY A 131 -32.26 12.97 22.09
C GLY A 131 -32.48 13.62 20.72
N THR A 132 -33.49 14.48 20.61
CA THR A 132 -33.92 15.16 19.37
C THR A 132 -33.00 16.31 18.92
N GLY A 133 -31.74 16.31 19.38
CA GLY A 133 -30.77 17.35 19.05
C GLY A 133 -31.07 18.71 19.70
N PHE A 134 -30.75 19.77 18.95
CA PHE A 134 -31.25 21.12 19.24
C PHE A 134 -32.72 21.24 18.78
N VAL A 135 -33.57 21.77 19.65
CA VAL A 135 -34.97 22.12 19.37
C VAL A 135 -35.05 23.65 19.27
N ILE A 136 -35.36 24.15 18.08
CA ILE A 136 -35.29 25.59 17.78
C ILE A 136 -36.65 26.01 17.20
N ASN A 137 -37.53 26.49 18.09
CA ASN A 137 -38.93 26.82 17.78
C ASN A 137 -39.10 28.14 17.00
N ASN A 138 -38.04 28.95 16.90
CA ASN A 138 -37.97 30.17 16.12
C ASN A 138 -36.54 30.29 15.54
N PRO A 139 -36.34 30.39 14.22
CA PRO A 139 -35.00 30.51 13.63
C PRO A 139 -34.18 31.72 14.11
N ALA A 140 -34.81 32.79 14.61
CA ALA A 140 -34.10 33.90 15.26
C ALA A 140 -33.41 33.48 16.58
N ASN A 141 -33.85 32.38 17.20
CA ASN A 141 -33.26 31.80 18.41
C ASN A 141 -32.11 30.82 18.10
N ARG A 142 -31.54 30.83 16.89
CA ARG A 142 -30.46 29.90 16.52
C ARG A 142 -29.23 30.11 17.42
N PRO A 143 -28.63 29.04 17.97
CA PRO A 143 -27.35 29.12 18.66
C PRO A 143 -26.20 29.22 17.64
N ILE A 144 -25.08 29.78 18.12
CA ILE A 144 -23.75 29.48 17.59
C ILE A 144 -23.14 28.41 18.50
N VAL A 145 -22.52 27.39 17.91
CA VAL A 145 -21.89 26.26 18.61
C VAL A 145 -20.41 26.24 18.27
N ASP A 146 -19.61 26.82 19.17
CA ASP A 146 -18.17 26.92 19.07
C ASP A 146 -17.54 25.62 19.60
N VAL A 147 -16.76 24.94 18.75
CA VAL A 147 -16.18 23.63 19.06
C VAL A 147 -14.66 23.72 19.00
N GLY A 148 -14.02 23.62 20.17
CA GLY A 148 -12.57 23.50 20.32
C GLY A 148 -11.76 24.80 20.23
N VAL A 149 -12.42 25.96 20.32
CA VAL A 149 -11.81 27.31 20.20
C VAL A 149 -10.66 27.52 21.20
N VAL A 150 -10.78 26.97 22.42
CA VAL A 150 -9.71 26.97 23.43
C VAL A 150 -9.34 25.52 23.76
N HIS A 151 -8.09 25.12 23.52
CA HIS A 151 -7.54 23.80 23.85
C HIS A 151 -8.35 22.57 23.36
N GLY A 152 -9.13 22.71 22.27
CA GLY A 152 -9.88 21.61 21.68
C GLY A 152 -11.15 21.21 22.43
N GLY A 153 -11.96 20.35 21.81
CA GLY A 153 -13.27 19.94 22.34
C GLY A 153 -14.10 19.18 21.30
N THR A 154 -15.09 18.42 21.75
CA THR A 154 -15.92 17.56 20.88
C THR A 154 -17.39 17.75 21.19
N ILE A 155 -18.22 17.96 20.16
CA ILE A 155 -19.66 17.70 20.23
C ILE A 155 -19.97 16.36 19.54
N LYS A 156 -20.68 15.48 20.23
CA LYS A 156 -21.10 14.17 19.73
C LYS A 156 -22.62 14.09 19.61
N PHE A 157 -23.14 13.64 18.47
CA PHE A 157 -24.55 13.32 18.27
C PHE A 157 -24.75 11.81 18.09
N THR A 158 -25.72 11.23 18.79
CA THR A 158 -26.05 9.78 18.70
C THR A 158 -27.45 9.47 18.15
N ASN A 159 -28.26 10.50 17.94
CA ASN A 159 -29.55 10.45 17.25
C ASN A 159 -29.68 11.65 16.29
N ALA A 160 -30.62 11.58 15.35
CA ALA A 160 -30.83 12.60 14.33
C ALA A 160 -31.22 14.00 14.88
N SER A 161 -31.10 15.01 14.02
CA SER A 161 -31.38 16.45 14.23
C SER A 161 -30.29 17.27 14.94
N THR A 162 -30.07 18.48 14.40
CA THR A 162 -29.45 19.63 15.10
C THR A 162 -30.36 20.86 15.05
N GLY A 163 -31.67 20.65 14.87
CA GLY A 163 -32.67 21.72 14.71
C GLY A 163 -32.61 22.45 13.36
N GLY A 164 -31.72 22.05 12.43
CA GLY A 164 -31.65 22.56 11.06
C GLY A 164 -31.27 24.04 10.87
N VAL A 165 -31.06 24.81 11.95
CA VAL A 165 -30.78 26.26 11.85
C VAL A 165 -29.59 26.74 12.71
N ALA A 166 -29.05 25.87 13.58
CA ALA A 166 -27.86 26.17 14.39
C ALA A 166 -26.62 26.39 13.50
N LYS A 167 -25.77 27.37 13.87
CA LYS A 167 -24.45 27.52 13.25
C LYS A 167 -23.39 26.78 14.07
N PHE A 168 -22.51 26.04 13.41
CA PHE A 168 -21.33 25.43 14.04
C PHE A 168 -20.06 26.19 13.64
N VAL A 169 -19.13 26.37 14.57
CA VAL A 169 -17.79 26.92 14.33
C VAL A 169 -16.78 25.94 14.88
N ILE A 170 -16.21 25.12 14.01
CA ILE A 170 -15.32 24.02 14.37
C ILE A 170 -13.88 24.51 14.22
N ALA A 171 -13.25 24.89 15.33
CA ALA A 171 -11.84 25.30 15.35
C ALA A 171 -10.92 24.11 15.02
N SER A 172 -9.64 24.36 14.74
CA SER A 172 -8.68 23.32 14.29
C SER A 172 -8.50 22.13 15.25
N ASN A 173 -8.71 22.34 16.56
CA ASN A 173 -8.68 21.28 17.58
C ASN A 173 -10.10 20.78 17.97
N GLY A 174 -11.13 21.21 17.24
CA GLY A 174 -12.54 20.86 17.46
C GLY A 174 -12.98 19.64 16.65
N THR A 175 -13.90 18.86 17.21
CA THR A 175 -14.53 17.72 16.51
C THR A 175 -16.07 17.77 16.59
N LEU A 176 -16.72 17.75 15.43
CA LEU A 176 -18.14 17.40 15.27
C LEU A 176 -18.23 15.90 14.97
N ASP A 177 -18.59 15.11 15.97
CA ASP A 177 -18.65 13.65 15.90
C ASP A 177 -20.09 13.15 15.74
N MET A 178 -20.38 12.46 14.64
CA MET A 178 -21.67 11.78 14.41
C MET A 178 -21.52 10.26 14.32
N SER A 179 -20.35 9.71 14.65
CA SER A 179 -20.05 8.27 14.59
C SER A 179 -20.92 7.40 15.51
N GLY A 180 -21.58 8.01 16.49
CA GLY A 180 -22.51 7.34 17.40
C GLY A 180 -23.95 7.27 16.91
N ARG A 181 -24.28 7.76 15.70
CA ARG A 181 -25.67 7.83 15.24
C ARG A 181 -26.29 6.47 14.92
N THR A 182 -27.59 6.34 15.21
CA THR A 182 -28.39 5.13 14.97
C THR A 182 -29.10 5.12 13.61
N THR A 183 -29.38 6.29 13.02
CA THR A 183 -30.06 6.45 11.72
C THR A 183 -29.08 7.05 10.68
N PRO A 184 -29.12 6.65 9.40
CA PRO A 184 -28.21 7.20 8.39
C PRO A 184 -28.50 8.68 8.09
N THR A 185 -29.77 9.05 7.95
CA THR A 185 -30.20 10.39 7.54
C THR A 185 -30.65 11.25 8.74
N GLY A 186 -30.84 12.55 8.50
CA GLY A 186 -31.43 13.48 9.46
C GLY A 186 -30.45 14.26 10.35
N MET A 187 -29.14 14.06 10.23
CA MET A 187 -28.19 15.05 10.76
C MET A 187 -28.22 16.30 9.88
N THR A 188 -28.21 17.46 10.52
CA THR A 188 -28.44 18.75 9.87
C THR A 188 -27.47 19.81 10.38
N ALA A 189 -27.47 20.99 9.77
CA ALA A 189 -26.85 22.22 10.26
C ALA A 189 -27.49 23.44 9.55
N GLY A 190 -27.53 24.60 10.20
CA GLY A 190 -27.89 25.86 9.54
C GLY A 190 -26.72 26.44 8.75
N ALA A 191 -25.52 26.43 9.33
CA ALA A 191 -24.26 26.83 8.70
C ALA A 191 -23.08 26.18 9.43
N ILE A 192 -21.91 26.07 8.78
CA ILE A 192 -20.70 25.50 9.38
C ILE A 192 -19.47 26.29 8.93
N ASP A 193 -18.68 26.82 9.86
CA ASP A 193 -17.26 27.15 9.63
C ASP A 193 -16.41 25.94 10.07
N ASN A 194 -15.58 25.37 9.18
CA ASN A 194 -14.85 24.13 9.44
C ASN A 194 -13.32 24.27 9.28
N ALA A 195 -12.61 24.55 10.37
CA ALA A 195 -11.16 24.43 10.48
C ALA A 195 -10.72 23.10 11.12
N GLY A 196 -11.62 22.40 11.83
CA GLY A 196 -11.34 21.16 12.56
C GLY A 196 -11.83 19.90 11.86
N ARG A 197 -12.42 18.97 12.63
CA ARG A 197 -12.82 17.64 12.16
C ARG A 197 -14.34 17.44 12.19
N ILE A 198 -14.90 16.97 11.08
CA ILE A 198 -16.28 16.45 11.01
C ILE A 198 -16.20 14.93 10.77
N ILE A 199 -16.83 14.13 11.62
CA ILE A 199 -16.89 12.67 11.47
C ILE A 199 -18.31 12.28 11.05
N VAL A 200 -18.52 12.09 9.74
CA VAL A 200 -19.77 11.54 9.19
C VAL A 200 -19.75 10.02 9.27
N ALA A 201 -18.58 9.39 9.10
CA ALA A 201 -18.39 7.94 9.21
C ALA A 201 -18.94 7.34 10.52
N ASN A 202 -19.88 6.39 10.39
CA ASN A 202 -20.46 5.68 11.53
C ASN A 202 -19.40 4.78 12.22
N SER A 203 -19.49 4.62 13.54
CA SER A 203 -18.58 3.72 14.30
C SER A 203 -18.79 2.23 13.95
N ASN A 204 -19.99 1.84 13.51
CA ASN A 204 -20.22 0.57 12.84
C ASN A 204 -19.60 0.60 11.43
N ALA A 205 -18.57 -0.22 11.19
CA ALA A 205 -17.91 -0.36 9.89
C ALA A 205 -18.86 -0.69 8.73
N ASN A 206 -19.94 -1.43 9.00
CA ASN A 206 -20.90 -1.87 7.98
C ASN A 206 -22.02 -0.85 7.71
N SER A 207 -21.97 0.34 8.31
CA SER A 207 -22.92 1.43 8.04
C SER A 207 -22.31 2.44 7.07
N VAL A 208 -22.89 2.51 5.89
CA VAL A 208 -22.60 3.43 4.78
C VAL A 208 -23.92 4.14 4.40
N GLY A 209 -23.86 5.33 3.80
CA GLY A 209 -25.06 6.09 3.42
C GLY A 209 -25.51 7.13 4.44
N ASN A 210 -24.62 7.55 5.35
CA ASN A 210 -24.90 8.54 6.37
C ASN A 210 -24.84 9.97 5.79
N GLU A 211 -25.80 10.82 6.13
CA GLU A 211 -25.91 12.18 5.58
C GLU A 211 -25.64 13.26 6.64
N LEU A 212 -25.04 14.38 6.23
CA LEU A 212 -25.07 15.66 6.95
C LEU A 212 -25.61 16.75 6.01
N THR A 213 -26.79 17.31 6.29
CA THR A 213 -27.41 18.35 5.46
C THR A 213 -27.17 19.76 6.03
N VAL A 214 -26.55 20.65 5.25
CA VAL A 214 -26.32 22.06 5.61
C VAL A 214 -27.26 22.97 4.82
N PHE A 215 -28.08 23.77 5.51
CA PHE A 215 -29.11 24.63 4.92
C PHE A 215 -28.67 26.09 4.67
N GLY A 216 -27.36 26.33 4.60
CA GLY A 216 -26.74 27.65 4.53
C GLY A 216 -25.25 27.52 4.22
N THR A 217 -24.46 28.56 4.45
CA THR A 217 -23.03 28.53 4.09
C THR A 217 -22.26 27.46 4.89
N TYR A 218 -21.64 26.54 4.15
CA TYR A 218 -20.54 25.69 4.59
C TYR A 218 -19.22 26.33 4.14
N ASN A 219 -18.36 26.70 5.09
CA ASN A 219 -17.13 27.42 4.87
C ASN A 219 -15.93 26.57 5.33
N GLY A 220 -15.23 25.96 4.38
CA GLY A 220 -14.01 25.20 4.64
C GLY A 220 -12.84 26.13 4.97
N LEU A 221 -12.28 25.96 6.16
CA LEU A 221 -11.13 26.72 6.67
C LEU A 221 -9.90 25.81 6.83
N GLY A 222 -9.71 24.88 5.88
CA GLY A 222 -8.68 23.83 5.93
C GLY A 222 -9.03 22.62 6.79
N GLY A 223 -10.26 22.53 7.30
CA GLY A 223 -10.75 21.40 8.09
C GLY A 223 -10.99 20.14 7.26
N SER A 224 -11.32 19.04 7.96
CA SER A 224 -11.52 17.71 7.37
C SER A 224 -12.93 17.18 7.57
N ILE A 225 -13.47 16.46 6.58
CA ILE A 225 -14.65 15.59 6.71
C ILE A 225 -14.21 14.14 6.53
N TYR A 226 -14.69 13.24 7.40
CA TYR A 226 -14.49 11.80 7.29
C TYR A 226 -15.79 11.13 6.86
N LEU A 227 -15.80 10.57 5.64
CA LEU A 227 -16.91 9.84 5.02
C LEU A 227 -16.56 8.35 4.95
N ARG A 228 -17.52 7.43 5.12
CA ARG A 228 -17.37 6.05 4.64
C ARG A 228 -17.94 5.90 3.23
N THR A 229 -17.24 5.21 2.35
CA THR A 229 -17.68 4.95 0.97
C THR A 229 -17.35 3.53 0.55
N ASP A 230 -18.31 2.80 0.00
CA ASP A 230 -18.07 1.50 -0.64
C ASP A 230 -17.39 1.75 -2.00
N LEU A 231 -16.10 1.45 -2.14
CA LEU A 231 -15.35 1.78 -3.35
C LEU A 231 -15.60 0.74 -4.45
N GLY A 232 -16.52 1.07 -5.35
CA GLY A 232 -17.02 0.22 -6.43
C GLY A 232 -17.54 1.02 -7.63
N PRO A 233 -18.63 0.60 -8.29
CA PRO A 233 -19.18 1.28 -9.47
C PRO A 233 -20.01 2.51 -9.08
N ASP A 234 -20.58 3.22 -10.07
CA ASP A 234 -21.34 4.47 -9.89
C ASP A 234 -22.49 4.40 -8.87
N SER A 235 -23.05 3.21 -8.65
CA SER A 235 -24.18 2.97 -7.74
C SER A 235 -23.78 2.58 -6.31
N SER A 236 -22.49 2.60 -5.98
CA SER A 236 -21.99 2.34 -4.63
C SER A 236 -22.58 3.28 -3.58
N GLN A 237 -22.72 2.78 -2.34
CA GLN A 237 -23.17 3.61 -1.22
C GLN A 237 -22.04 4.51 -0.72
N SER A 238 -22.36 5.74 -0.35
CA SER A 238 -21.45 6.64 0.35
C SER A 238 -22.18 7.44 1.42
N ASP A 239 -21.48 7.66 2.54
CA ASP A 239 -21.75 8.83 3.37
C ASP A 239 -21.50 10.10 2.56
N LYS A 240 -22.27 11.16 2.80
CA LYS A 240 -22.18 12.41 2.03
C LYS A 240 -22.50 13.67 2.85
N LEU A 241 -21.92 14.79 2.40
CA LEU A 241 -22.36 16.13 2.76
C LEU A 241 -23.45 16.57 1.77
N VAL A 242 -24.55 17.15 2.24
CA VAL A 242 -25.63 17.67 1.39
C VAL A 242 -25.76 19.18 1.61
N ILE A 243 -25.65 19.97 0.56
CA ILE A 243 -25.86 21.42 0.57
C ILE A 243 -27.26 21.71 0.03
N ASP A 244 -28.20 22.05 0.92
CA ASP A 244 -29.63 22.11 0.59
C ASP A 244 -30.23 23.50 0.79
N SER A 245 -30.57 24.19 -0.30
CA SER A 245 -31.23 25.51 -0.21
C SER A 245 -32.76 25.44 -0.05
N SER A 246 -33.36 24.25 0.17
CA SER A 246 -34.82 24.08 0.39
C SER A 246 -35.33 24.87 1.58
N ARG A 247 -34.50 25.00 2.62
CA ARG A 247 -34.76 25.84 3.78
C ARG A 247 -33.99 27.14 3.66
N ALA A 248 -34.69 28.19 3.25
CA ALA A 248 -34.20 29.55 3.44
C ALA A 248 -34.13 29.87 4.95
N VAL A 249 -32.98 29.58 5.59
CA VAL A 249 -32.75 29.84 7.03
C VAL A 249 -32.49 31.34 7.27
N ASN A 250 -33.54 32.14 7.06
CA ASN A 250 -33.70 33.53 7.51
C ASN A 250 -32.43 34.40 7.42
N VAL A 251 -31.90 34.53 6.20
CA VAL A 251 -31.01 35.61 5.70
C VAL A 251 -29.64 35.82 6.37
N ALA A 252 -29.34 35.18 7.50
CA ALA A 252 -28.18 35.55 8.33
C ALA A 252 -26.81 35.18 7.73
N ASP A 253 -26.68 33.98 7.13
CA ASP A 253 -25.42 33.46 6.58
C ASP A 253 -25.47 33.29 5.04
N GLY A 254 -26.46 33.86 4.36
CA GLY A 254 -26.69 33.69 2.91
C GLY A 254 -27.42 32.39 2.51
N PRO A 255 -27.45 32.06 1.20
CA PRO A 255 -28.01 30.81 0.68
C PRO A 255 -27.12 29.60 1.02
N ALA A 256 -27.60 28.37 0.76
CA ALA A 256 -26.80 27.17 0.93
C ALA A 256 -25.68 27.09 -0.11
N GLN A 257 -24.42 27.13 0.34
CA GLN A 257 -23.24 27.11 -0.53
C GLN A 257 -22.06 26.47 0.20
N ALA A 258 -21.25 25.65 -0.48
CA ALA A 258 -19.94 25.23 0.03
C ALA A 258 -18.82 26.09 -0.58
N ILE A 259 -18.02 26.72 0.27
CA ILE A 259 -16.92 27.63 -0.11
C ILE A 259 -15.66 27.34 0.71
N GLY A 260 -14.55 28.01 0.40
CA GLY A 260 -13.28 27.84 1.12
C GLY A 260 -12.52 26.59 0.66
N SER A 261 -11.97 25.82 1.59
CA SER A 261 -11.33 24.52 1.32
C SER A 261 -11.48 23.52 2.48
N THR A 262 -11.77 22.26 2.12
CA THR A 262 -11.95 21.13 3.04
C THR A 262 -11.28 19.87 2.48
N LEU A 263 -10.68 19.07 3.36
CA LEU A 263 -10.10 17.77 3.05
C LEU A 263 -11.14 16.64 3.28
N LEU A 264 -11.48 15.90 2.24
CA LEU A 264 -12.28 14.68 2.32
C LEU A 264 -11.38 13.48 2.59
N HIS A 265 -11.54 12.88 3.77
CA HIS A 265 -10.97 11.58 4.12
C HIS A 265 -12.02 10.52 3.81
N ILE A 266 -11.75 9.69 2.80
CA ILE A 266 -12.58 8.56 2.45
C ILE A 266 -12.10 7.33 3.23
N VAL A 267 -13.01 6.71 3.99
CA VAL A 267 -12.79 5.45 4.67
C VAL A 267 -13.46 4.36 3.84
N PRO A 268 -12.76 3.33 3.35
CA PRO A 268 -13.38 2.22 2.62
C PRO A 268 -14.50 1.56 3.44
N GLY A 269 -15.64 1.32 2.78
CA GLY A 269 -16.74 0.53 3.30
C GLY A 269 -16.55 -0.97 3.06
N PRO A 270 -17.43 -1.83 3.62
CA PRO A 270 -17.31 -3.28 3.51
C PRO A 270 -17.38 -3.80 2.06
N ASN A 271 -18.00 -3.06 1.14
CA ASN A 271 -18.13 -3.43 -0.27
C ASN A 271 -17.17 -2.60 -1.13
N SER A 272 -15.86 -2.67 -0.81
CA SER A 272 -14.80 -1.94 -1.51
C SER A 272 -13.86 -2.84 -2.34
N PRO A 273 -14.34 -3.59 -3.36
CA PRO A 273 -13.48 -4.40 -4.22
C PRO A 273 -12.68 -3.58 -5.23
N GLY A 274 -13.13 -2.36 -5.57
CA GLY A 274 -12.75 -1.66 -6.80
C GLY A 274 -13.67 -2.04 -7.97
N ALA A 275 -14.00 -1.07 -8.82
CA ALA A 275 -14.67 -1.28 -10.12
C ALA A 275 -14.62 -0.01 -10.98
N TYR A 276 -14.92 -0.14 -12.27
CA TYR A 276 -15.15 1.00 -13.17
C TYR A 276 -16.35 1.86 -12.74
N THR A 277 -16.15 3.18 -12.67
CA THR A 277 -17.22 4.17 -12.79
C THR A 277 -17.40 4.54 -14.28
N THR A 278 -18.61 4.45 -14.80
CA THR A 278 -18.94 4.68 -16.23
C THR A 278 -19.91 5.83 -16.47
N ALA A 279 -20.46 6.37 -15.38
CA ALA A 279 -21.34 7.52 -15.37
C ALA A 279 -20.77 8.58 -14.42
N ASN A 280 -21.59 9.17 -13.54
CA ASN A 280 -21.16 10.27 -12.69
C ASN A 280 -20.12 9.88 -11.63
N GLY A 281 -19.94 8.60 -11.29
CA GLY A 281 -19.17 8.16 -10.13
C GLY A 281 -19.97 8.21 -8.83
N ILE A 282 -19.29 7.92 -7.71
CA ILE A 282 -19.88 7.75 -6.39
C ILE A 282 -20.07 9.12 -5.71
N LEU A 283 -21.32 9.51 -5.45
CA LEU A 283 -21.68 10.82 -4.89
C LEU A 283 -21.21 10.99 -3.43
N VAL A 284 -20.37 12.00 -3.17
CA VAL A 284 -19.81 12.31 -1.85
C VAL A 284 -20.16 13.71 -1.33
N VAL A 285 -20.46 14.66 -2.21
CA VAL A 285 -21.12 15.93 -1.87
C VAL A 285 -22.26 16.17 -2.85
N GLU A 286 -23.44 16.47 -2.35
CA GLU A 286 -24.66 16.67 -3.15
C GLU A 286 -25.19 18.10 -2.97
N ALA A 287 -25.56 18.76 -4.06
CA ALA A 287 -26.07 20.13 -4.07
C ALA A 287 -27.52 20.17 -4.57
N VAL A 288 -28.47 20.44 -3.66
CA VAL A 288 -29.92 20.29 -3.92
C VAL A 288 -30.70 21.57 -3.68
N ASN A 289 -31.85 21.66 -4.38
CA ASN A 289 -32.84 22.74 -4.26
C ASN A 289 -32.27 24.16 -4.46
N GLY A 290 -31.19 24.29 -5.25
CA GLY A 290 -30.51 25.55 -5.52
C GLY A 290 -29.29 25.83 -4.62
N GLY A 291 -28.84 24.85 -3.83
CA GLY A 291 -27.53 24.91 -3.19
C GLY A 291 -26.38 24.84 -4.21
N THR A 292 -25.20 25.37 -3.86
CA THR A 292 -24.03 25.43 -4.75
C THR A 292 -22.73 24.99 -4.08
N THR A 293 -21.67 24.75 -4.84
CA THR A 293 -20.32 24.50 -4.33
C THR A 293 -19.26 25.21 -5.18
N ALA A 294 -18.27 25.83 -4.55
CA ALA A 294 -17.13 26.42 -5.24
C ALA A 294 -16.08 25.36 -5.61
N GLU A 295 -15.33 25.57 -6.69
CA GLU A 295 -14.32 24.62 -7.20
C GLU A 295 -13.18 24.32 -6.21
N SER A 296 -12.92 25.21 -5.24
CA SER A 296 -11.92 25.00 -4.19
C SER A 296 -12.45 24.25 -2.96
N ALA A 297 -13.76 24.06 -2.85
CA ALA A 297 -14.42 23.70 -1.59
C ALA A 297 -13.99 22.34 -1.04
N PHE A 298 -13.69 21.37 -1.91
CA PHE A 298 -13.33 20.01 -1.51
C PHE A 298 -12.12 19.47 -2.29
N THR A 299 -11.25 18.76 -1.58
CA THR A 299 -10.09 18.02 -2.13
C THR A 299 -9.94 16.70 -1.36
N LEU A 300 -9.29 15.69 -1.94
CA LEU A 300 -9.00 14.45 -1.20
C LEU A 300 -7.83 14.66 -0.22
N ALA A 301 -7.90 14.02 0.93
CA ALA A 301 -6.85 14.06 1.95
C ALA A 301 -5.62 13.19 1.61
N GLY A 302 -5.71 12.32 0.60
CA GLY A 302 -4.68 11.38 0.18
C GLY A 302 -5.17 10.51 -0.99
N GLU A 303 -4.42 9.45 -1.32
CA GLU A 303 -4.88 8.40 -2.22
C GLU A 303 -6.12 7.69 -1.64
N VAL A 304 -7.05 7.33 -2.52
CA VAL A 304 -8.23 6.51 -2.20
C VAL A 304 -8.23 5.38 -3.22
N ARG A 305 -7.91 4.15 -2.80
CA ARG A 305 -7.76 3.00 -3.71
C ARG A 305 -8.64 1.85 -3.27
N ALA A 306 -9.17 1.10 -4.23
CA ALA A 306 -9.75 -0.22 -4.00
C ALA A 306 -9.50 -1.09 -5.22
N GLY A 307 -9.07 -2.34 -5.00
CA GLY A 307 -8.52 -3.14 -6.08
C GLY A 307 -7.27 -2.47 -6.65
N PHE A 308 -7.11 -2.47 -7.98
CA PHE A 308 -6.07 -1.66 -8.65
C PHE A 308 -6.50 -0.21 -8.95
N TYR A 309 -7.75 0.16 -8.66
CA TYR A 309 -8.36 1.43 -9.09
C TYR A 309 -8.09 2.57 -8.10
N ASP A 310 -7.51 3.67 -8.59
CA ASP A 310 -7.47 4.96 -7.90
C ASP A 310 -8.83 5.65 -8.04
N TYR A 311 -9.42 6.11 -6.94
CA TYR A 311 -10.60 6.95 -6.94
C TYR A 311 -10.21 8.42 -6.76
N ARG A 312 -10.43 9.24 -7.80
CA ARG A 312 -10.23 10.70 -7.74
C ARG A 312 -11.54 11.45 -7.62
N LEU A 313 -11.46 12.61 -6.97
CA LEU A 313 -12.59 13.48 -6.70
C LEU A 313 -12.81 14.47 -7.85
N TYR A 314 -14.02 14.49 -8.41
CA TYR A 314 -14.44 15.40 -9.47
C TYR A 314 -15.64 16.23 -9.03
N ARG A 315 -15.61 17.55 -9.24
CA ARG A 315 -16.79 18.41 -9.24
C ARG A 315 -17.54 18.24 -10.57
N SER A 316 -18.87 18.32 -10.53
CA SER A 316 -19.81 18.02 -11.61
C SER A 316 -19.86 16.55 -12.07
N GLY A 317 -21.01 16.13 -12.59
CA GLY A 317 -21.24 14.85 -13.24
C GLY A 317 -20.45 14.68 -14.54
N PHE A 318 -20.46 13.48 -15.11
CA PHE A 318 -19.54 13.08 -16.20
C PHE A 318 -19.64 13.97 -17.46
N ASN A 319 -20.83 14.50 -17.74
CA ASN A 319 -21.11 15.39 -18.87
C ASN A 319 -21.41 16.84 -18.43
N GLY A 320 -20.89 17.29 -17.27
CA GLY A 320 -21.17 18.61 -16.70
C GLY A 320 -22.58 18.78 -16.13
N THR A 321 -23.37 17.71 -16.08
CA THR A 321 -24.63 17.61 -15.33
C THR A 321 -24.36 17.81 -13.83
N ASN A 322 -25.33 18.36 -13.09
CA ASN A 322 -25.20 18.65 -11.65
C ASN A 322 -23.87 19.38 -11.32
N PRO A 323 -23.66 20.61 -11.81
CA PRO A 323 -22.35 21.27 -11.78
C PRO A 323 -21.75 21.44 -10.38
N ASP A 324 -22.58 21.44 -9.35
CA ASP A 324 -22.21 21.65 -7.95
C ASP A 324 -22.07 20.35 -7.12
N ASP A 325 -22.44 19.19 -7.66
CA ASP A 325 -22.19 17.88 -7.03
C ASP A 325 -20.70 17.50 -7.09
N TRP A 326 -20.28 16.60 -6.20
CA TRP A 326 -18.94 16.01 -6.20
C TRP A 326 -18.97 14.50 -6.10
N PHE A 327 -18.17 13.84 -6.93
CA PHE A 327 -18.15 12.40 -7.11
C PHE A 327 -16.73 11.83 -7.03
N LEU A 328 -16.58 10.63 -6.48
CA LEU A 328 -15.41 9.79 -6.68
C LEU A 328 -15.54 9.02 -8.00
N ARG A 329 -14.54 9.07 -8.87
CA ARG A 329 -14.45 8.25 -10.09
C ARG A 329 -13.17 7.44 -10.09
N SER A 330 -13.28 6.19 -10.51
CA SER A 330 -12.16 5.32 -10.84
C SER A 330 -11.73 5.42 -12.31
N THR A 331 -12.30 6.37 -13.07
CA THR A 331 -12.06 6.51 -14.51
C THR A 331 -11.93 7.96 -14.97
N PHE A 332 -11.34 8.13 -16.16
CA PHE A 332 -11.18 9.40 -16.86
C PHE A 332 -11.46 9.25 -18.37
N ASN A 333 -11.68 10.37 -19.06
CA ASN A 333 -11.93 10.38 -20.51
C ASN A 333 -10.67 10.78 -21.27
N GLY A 334 -10.01 9.81 -21.90
CA GLY A 334 -8.82 9.99 -22.73
C GLY A 334 -9.13 10.63 -24.08
N GLY A 335 -8.09 11.00 -24.82
CA GLY A 335 -8.20 11.45 -26.22
C GLY A 335 -8.85 12.80 -26.50
N ASN A 336 -9.42 13.48 -25.49
CA ASN A 336 -9.98 14.83 -25.60
C ASN A 336 -8.90 15.94 -25.70
N GLY A 337 -7.86 15.70 -26.51
CA GLY A 337 -6.69 16.56 -26.73
C GLY A 337 -6.94 17.81 -27.58
N ASN A 338 -8.10 18.48 -27.43
CA ASN A 338 -8.31 19.81 -27.99
C ASN A 338 -9.29 20.64 -27.15
N GLY A 339 -8.77 21.33 -26.13
CA GLY A 339 -9.51 22.37 -25.41
C GLY A 339 -9.55 23.65 -26.23
N GLY A 340 -10.55 23.80 -27.11
CA GLY A 340 -10.71 24.98 -27.96
C GLY A 340 -12.09 25.03 -28.62
N ASN A 341 -12.60 26.25 -28.85
CA ASN A 341 -13.94 26.56 -29.34
C ASN A 341 -14.42 25.68 -30.51
N GLY A 342 -15.74 25.44 -30.55
CA GLY A 342 -16.40 24.93 -31.74
C GLY A 342 -16.43 25.97 -32.85
N ASP A 343 -15.74 25.68 -33.96
CA ASP A 343 -15.95 26.28 -35.28
C ASP A 343 -16.05 25.13 -36.30
N GLY A 344 -17.05 25.18 -37.17
CA GLY A 344 -17.31 24.12 -38.16
C GLY A 344 -16.47 24.29 -39.42
N GLY A 345 -15.50 23.41 -39.65
CA GLY A 345 -14.64 23.42 -40.85
C GLY A 345 -14.29 22.01 -41.33
N GLY A 346 -14.61 21.68 -42.58
CA GLY A 346 -14.55 20.29 -43.06
C GLY A 346 -13.28 19.88 -43.78
N ASN A 347 -13.23 18.56 -44.02
CA ASN A 347 -12.63 17.87 -45.18
C ASN A 347 -11.13 17.45 -45.15
N GLY A 348 -10.92 16.13 -45.20
CA GLY A 348 -10.06 15.51 -46.23
C GLY A 348 -8.61 15.18 -45.87
N GLY A 349 -8.33 13.91 -45.52
CA GLY A 349 -6.96 13.40 -45.38
C GLY A 349 -6.88 11.87 -45.41
N ASN A 350 -6.65 11.28 -46.60
CA ASN A 350 -6.45 9.83 -46.73
C ASN A 350 -5.01 9.45 -46.34
N GLY A 351 -4.84 8.72 -45.24
CA GLY A 351 -3.58 8.12 -44.81
C GLY A 351 -3.73 6.60 -44.64
N ASN A 352 -3.23 5.82 -45.60
CA ASN A 352 -3.31 4.36 -45.54
C ASN A 352 -2.14 3.78 -44.72
N GLY A 353 -2.40 3.43 -43.46
CA GLY A 353 -1.49 2.73 -42.56
C GLY A 353 -2.27 1.72 -41.71
N GLY A 354 -1.74 0.51 -41.55
CA GLY A 354 -2.43 -0.58 -40.88
C GLY A 354 -2.56 -0.39 -39.37
N GLY A 355 -3.66 0.21 -38.95
CA GLY A 355 -4.08 0.30 -37.55
C GLY A 355 -5.59 0.50 -37.48
N GLY A 356 -6.34 -0.53 -37.08
CA GLY A 356 -7.75 -0.36 -36.78
C GLY A 356 -7.95 0.60 -35.60
N PRO A 357 -9.10 1.29 -35.47
CA PRO A 357 -9.36 2.12 -34.31
C PRO A 357 -9.33 1.25 -33.05
N ILE A 358 -8.27 1.41 -32.26
CA ILE A 358 -8.18 0.86 -30.91
C ILE A 358 -9.27 1.49 -30.05
N THR A 359 -10.38 0.78 -29.89
CA THR A 359 -11.37 1.08 -28.88
C THR A 359 -10.72 0.96 -27.50
N PRO A 360 -11.16 1.73 -26.49
CA PRO A 360 -10.86 1.41 -25.10
C PRO A 360 -11.25 -0.06 -24.85
N PRO A 361 -10.41 -0.87 -24.19
CA PRO A 361 -10.78 -2.24 -23.87
C PRO A 361 -12.02 -2.27 -22.97
N ASP A 362 -12.96 -3.17 -23.28
CA ASP A 362 -14.22 -3.34 -22.53
C ASP A 362 -13.99 -3.75 -21.06
N GLU A 363 -12.80 -4.27 -20.76
CA GLU A 363 -12.32 -4.67 -19.43
C GLU A 363 -10.81 -4.38 -19.31
N LEU A 364 -10.35 -3.91 -18.13
CA LEU A 364 -8.94 -3.70 -17.79
C LEU A 364 -8.66 -4.21 -16.36
N PRO A 365 -7.43 -4.73 -16.06
CA PRO A 365 -6.29 -4.90 -16.97
C PRO A 365 -6.61 -5.90 -18.09
N PRO A 366 -6.04 -5.72 -19.30
CA PRO A 366 -6.47 -6.50 -20.46
C PRO A 366 -5.86 -7.90 -20.43
N ASP A 367 -6.67 -8.91 -20.78
CA ASP A 367 -6.24 -10.32 -20.92
C ASP A 367 -5.00 -10.49 -21.81
N VAL A 368 -4.86 -9.60 -22.80
CA VAL A 368 -3.70 -9.49 -23.68
C VAL A 368 -2.86 -8.29 -23.25
N LEU A 369 -1.62 -8.56 -22.86
CA LEU A 369 -0.65 -7.53 -22.49
C LEU A 369 -0.44 -6.55 -23.67
N PRO A 370 -0.56 -5.22 -23.49
CA PRO A 370 -0.48 -4.27 -24.59
C PRO A 370 0.97 -4.09 -25.06
N GLU A 371 1.23 -4.29 -26.36
CA GLU A 371 2.59 -4.27 -26.94
C GLU A 371 3.31 -2.93 -26.76
N ASP A 372 2.58 -1.81 -26.88
CA ASP A 372 2.90 -0.51 -26.27
C ASP A 372 1.68 0.41 -26.33
N LEU A 373 1.41 1.22 -25.29
CA LEU A 373 0.31 2.21 -25.34
C LEU A 373 0.72 3.44 -26.18
N PRO A 374 -0.20 4.01 -26.98
CA PRO A 374 0.10 5.18 -27.80
C PRO A 374 0.41 6.42 -26.92
N PRO A 375 1.30 7.35 -27.35
CA PRO A 375 1.65 8.54 -26.57
C PRO A 375 0.47 9.47 -26.24
N VAL A 376 -0.62 9.36 -27.00
CA VAL A 376 -1.92 9.95 -26.72
C VAL A 376 -2.96 8.85 -26.88
N LEU A 377 -3.73 8.58 -25.84
CA LEU A 377 -4.86 7.64 -25.90
C LEU A 377 -5.92 8.12 -26.92
N PRO A 378 -6.58 7.21 -27.65
CA PRO A 378 -7.75 7.56 -28.45
C PRO A 378 -8.94 7.93 -27.54
N PRO A 379 -9.97 8.62 -28.06
CA PRO A 379 -11.14 9.03 -27.27
C PRO A 379 -11.84 7.86 -26.58
N GLY A 380 -12.14 8.01 -25.29
CA GLY A 380 -12.91 7.02 -24.52
C GLY A 380 -12.53 6.92 -23.04
N VAL A 381 -13.19 6.00 -22.32
CA VAL A 381 -13.08 5.86 -20.86
C VAL A 381 -11.94 4.91 -20.48
N TYR A 382 -11.11 5.34 -19.54
CA TYR A 382 -9.95 4.58 -19.04
C TYR A 382 -9.90 4.62 -17.50
N PRO A 383 -9.41 3.56 -16.82
CA PRO A 383 -9.25 3.56 -15.38
C PRO A 383 -8.17 4.55 -14.93
N ILE A 384 -8.35 5.13 -13.75
CA ILE A 384 -7.31 5.89 -13.07
C ILE A 384 -6.44 4.90 -12.31
N ILE A 385 -5.13 4.97 -12.51
CA ILE A 385 -4.17 4.05 -11.90
C ILE A 385 -3.03 4.77 -11.16
N GLY A 386 -2.75 4.26 -9.97
CA GLY A 386 -1.69 4.70 -9.08
C GLY A 386 -0.35 3.97 -9.29
N PRO A 387 0.69 4.40 -8.56
CA PRO A 387 2.06 3.89 -8.70
C PRO A 387 2.25 2.40 -8.30
N GLU A 388 1.34 1.83 -7.54
CA GLU A 388 1.44 0.50 -6.91
C GLU A 388 1.49 -0.62 -7.95
N ILE A 389 0.73 -0.50 -9.04
CA ILE A 389 0.64 -1.52 -10.09
C ILE A 389 2.02 -1.83 -10.68
N ALA A 390 2.78 -0.77 -11.01
CA ALA A 390 4.13 -0.91 -11.50
C ALA A 390 5.11 -1.32 -10.40
N THR A 391 4.97 -0.75 -9.19
CA THR A 391 5.92 -0.91 -8.08
C THR A 391 5.86 -2.29 -7.43
N TYR A 392 4.69 -2.92 -7.37
CA TYR A 392 4.50 -4.25 -6.80
C TYR A 392 4.74 -5.36 -7.83
N GLY A 393 4.37 -5.14 -9.11
CA GLY A 393 4.59 -6.11 -10.19
C GLY A 393 6.05 -6.54 -10.38
N VAL A 394 7.01 -5.66 -10.07
CA VAL A 394 8.46 -5.93 -10.25
C VAL A 394 9.10 -6.76 -9.13
N VAL A 395 8.37 -7.12 -8.07
CA VAL A 395 8.92 -7.89 -6.94
C VAL A 395 9.30 -9.31 -7.37
N GLN A 396 8.40 -10.06 -8.02
CA GLN A 396 8.69 -11.42 -8.46
C GLN A 396 9.84 -11.48 -9.51
N PRO A 397 9.88 -10.62 -10.54
CA PRO A 397 11.00 -10.56 -11.48
C PRO A 397 12.35 -10.24 -10.82
N THR A 398 12.37 -9.29 -9.87
CA THR A 398 13.60 -8.90 -9.17
C THR A 398 14.10 -10.03 -8.27
N ALA A 399 13.19 -10.73 -7.58
CA ALA A 399 13.49 -11.94 -6.82
C ALA A 399 14.07 -13.05 -7.72
N ARG A 400 13.48 -13.28 -8.90
CA ARG A 400 13.99 -14.26 -9.87
C ARG A 400 15.39 -13.92 -10.36
N GLN A 401 15.66 -12.67 -10.73
CA GLN A 401 17.01 -12.21 -11.10
C GLN A 401 18.00 -12.39 -9.94
N LEU A 402 17.61 -12.10 -8.70
CA LEU A 402 18.46 -12.26 -7.51
C LEU A 402 18.82 -13.72 -7.26
N GLY A 403 17.85 -14.64 -7.37
CA GLY A 403 18.09 -16.08 -7.29
C GLY A 403 19.08 -16.59 -8.35
N LEU A 404 18.95 -16.12 -9.60
CA LEU A 404 19.82 -16.51 -10.72
C LEU A 404 21.25 -15.98 -10.59
N ALA A 405 21.43 -14.71 -10.21
CA ALA A 405 22.75 -14.12 -9.99
C ALA A 405 23.53 -14.85 -8.87
N THR A 406 22.80 -15.23 -7.81
CA THR A 406 23.34 -16.00 -6.68
C THR A 406 23.75 -17.42 -7.08
N LEU A 407 22.98 -18.09 -7.93
CA LEU A 407 23.28 -19.46 -8.37
C LEU A 407 24.53 -19.54 -9.30
N GLY A 408 24.58 -18.68 -10.33
CA GLY A 408 25.70 -18.59 -11.27
C GLY A 408 26.01 -19.86 -12.09
N THR A 409 26.97 -19.74 -13.00
CA THR A 409 27.61 -20.87 -13.70
C THR A 409 28.67 -21.55 -12.82
N LEU A 410 29.16 -22.74 -13.20
CA LEU A 410 30.23 -23.44 -12.47
C LEU A 410 31.46 -22.53 -12.27
N HIS A 411 31.93 -21.93 -13.37
CA HIS A 411 33.12 -21.08 -13.38
C HIS A 411 32.91 -19.74 -12.65
N GLU A 412 31.68 -19.22 -12.57
CA GLU A 412 31.35 -18.05 -11.75
C GLU A 412 31.40 -18.32 -10.25
N ARG A 413 31.28 -19.58 -9.80
CA ARG A 413 31.44 -19.93 -8.38
C ARG A 413 32.90 -20.22 -8.02
N ILE A 414 33.56 -21.09 -8.78
CA ILE A 414 34.87 -21.67 -8.37
C ILE A 414 36.06 -21.35 -9.30
N GLY A 415 35.88 -20.49 -10.30
CA GLY A 415 36.92 -20.12 -11.27
C GLY A 415 37.34 -21.28 -12.17
N ASP A 416 38.59 -21.26 -12.64
CA ASP A 416 39.18 -22.42 -13.34
C ASP A 416 39.61 -23.53 -12.37
N THR A 417 39.18 -24.76 -12.69
CA THR A 417 39.49 -25.96 -11.91
C THR A 417 40.75 -26.70 -12.39
N LEU A 418 41.27 -26.34 -13.57
CA LEU A 418 42.44 -26.94 -14.21
C LEU A 418 43.77 -26.50 -13.57
N ALA A 419 43.89 -26.79 -12.28
CA ALA A 419 45.14 -26.85 -11.55
C ALA A 419 45.13 -27.79 -10.31
N ILE A 420 44.07 -28.60 -10.11
CA ILE A 420 44.08 -29.74 -9.16
C ILE A 420 44.74 -30.95 -9.86
N GLY A 421 46.02 -30.74 -10.17
CA GLY A 421 46.97 -31.75 -10.62
C GLY A 421 48.17 -31.68 -9.70
N ASN A 422 48.01 -32.13 -8.45
CA ASN A 422 49.12 -32.19 -7.51
C ASN A 422 50.02 -33.36 -7.91
N ALA A 423 51.12 -33.06 -8.61
CA ALA A 423 52.17 -34.04 -8.86
C ALA A 423 52.74 -34.50 -7.51
N GLY A 424 52.54 -35.79 -7.18
CA GLY A 424 53.09 -36.43 -5.98
C GLY A 424 52.12 -36.70 -4.82
N GLY A 425 50.84 -36.33 -4.91
CA GLY A 425 49.85 -36.56 -3.84
C GLY A 425 48.72 -37.50 -4.25
N ASN A 426 48.66 -38.71 -3.67
CA ASN A 426 47.68 -39.75 -4.02
C ASN A 426 46.33 -39.60 -3.27
N GLY A 427 45.87 -38.35 -3.05
CA GLY A 427 44.76 -38.02 -2.16
C GLY A 427 43.89 -36.88 -2.66
N TRP A 428 42.61 -36.92 -2.27
CA TRP A 428 41.63 -35.87 -2.53
C TRP A 428 41.86 -34.70 -1.58
N THR A 429 42.16 -33.52 -2.11
CA THR A 429 42.12 -32.27 -1.33
C THR A 429 40.67 -31.82 -1.13
N ASN A 430 40.38 -31.09 -0.05
CA ASN A 430 39.13 -30.34 0.08
C ASN A 430 39.32 -28.94 -0.53
N SER A 431 38.24 -28.17 -0.71
CA SER A 431 38.38 -26.72 -0.91
C SER A 431 37.22 -25.91 -0.34
N VAL A 432 37.54 -24.69 0.03
CA VAL A 432 36.60 -23.61 0.36
C VAL A 432 36.73 -22.54 -0.72
N TRP A 433 35.63 -21.89 -1.06
CA TRP A 433 35.59 -20.82 -2.05
C TRP A 433 34.65 -19.71 -1.62
N VAL A 434 34.97 -18.49 -2.02
CA VAL A 434 34.16 -17.29 -1.81
C VAL A 434 34.04 -16.52 -3.11
N ARG A 435 32.88 -15.90 -3.34
CA ARG A 435 32.54 -15.07 -4.51
C ARG A 435 31.81 -13.83 -4.04
N GLY A 436 32.24 -12.65 -4.47
CA GLY A 436 31.43 -11.44 -4.50
C GLY A 436 30.96 -11.18 -5.93
N PHE A 437 29.70 -10.77 -6.10
CA PHE A 437 29.10 -10.51 -7.41
C PHE A 437 28.22 -9.26 -7.40
N GLY A 438 28.10 -8.61 -8.56
CA GLY A 438 27.23 -7.45 -8.76
C GLY A 438 26.69 -7.34 -10.19
N GLU A 439 25.45 -6.87 -10.31
CA GLU A 439 24.80 -6.55 -11.58
C GLU A 439 24.15 -5.17 -11.50
N GLN A 440 24.31 -4.35 -12.55
CA GLN A 440 23.36 -3.27 -12.80
C GLN A 440 22.03 -3.87 -13.28
N ILE A 441 20.92 -3.32 -12.79
CA ILE A 441 19.58 -3.64 -13.24
C ILE A 441 19.10 -2.48 -14.11
N ASN A 442 18.77 -2.77 -15.37
CA ASN A 442 18.06 -1.87 -16.28
C ASN A 442 17.09 -2.73 -17.10
N ASN A 443 15.89 -2.94 -16.55
CA ASN A 443 14.90 -3.86 -17.09
C ASN A 443 13.61 -3.14 -17.51
N ARG A 444 12.95 -3.66 -18.54
CA ARG A 444 11.59 -3.28 -18.98
C ARG A 444 10.73 -4.54 -19.04
N TYR A 445 9.51 -4.48 -18.52
CA TYR A 445 8.58 -5.60 -18.48
C TYR A 445 7.27 -5.27 -19.18
N LEU A 446 6.81 -6.16 -20.06
CA LEU A 446 5.50 -6.08 -20.69
C LEU A 446 4.40 -6.34 -19.64
N ALA A 447 3.70 -5.28 -19.25
CA ALA A 447 2.50 -5.26 -18.42
C ALA A 447 1.71 -3.97 -18.71
N PHE A 448 0.45 -3.92 -18.28
CA PHE A 448 -0.44 -2.75 -18.50
C PHE A 448 0.17 -1.42 -18.02
N ALA A 449 0.89 -1.42 -16.90
CA ALA A 449 1.54 -0.24 -16.34
C ALA A 449 2.98 0.00 -16.84
N ASP A 450 3.45 -0.72 -17.86
CA ASP A 450 4.83 -0.67 -18.42
C ASP A 450 5.95 -0.50 -17.36
N PRO A 451 6.05 -1.38 -16.35
CA PRO A 451 7.01 -1.22 -15.28
C PRO A 451 8.45 -1.42 -15.78
N ARG A 452 9.32 -0.53 -15.28
CA ARG A 452 10.74 -0.46 -15.60
C ARG A 452 11.51 -0.35 -14.29
N THR A 453 12.61 -1.08 -14.15
CA THR A 453 13.48 -1.01 -12.97
C THR A 453 14.87 -0.54 -13.33
N GLU A 454 15.37 0.43 -12.57
CA GLU A 454 16.75 0.90 -12.65
C GLU A 454 17.40 0.83 -11.25
N GLY A 455 18.60 0.28 -11.18
CA GLY A 455 19.35 0.19 -9.93
C GLY A 455 20.42 -0.88 -9.97
N GLN A 456 20.59 -1.59 -8.86
CA GLN A 456 21.67 -2.56 -8.69
C GLN A 456 21.27 -3.76 -7.84
N LEU A 457 21.95 -4.87 -8.10
CA LEU A 457 22.03 -6.03 -7.25
C LEU A 457 23.50 -6.29 -6.89
N ALA A 458 23.75 -6.66 -5.63
CA ALA A 458 25.06 -7.14 -5.20
C ALA A 458 24.90 -8.21 -4.12
N GLY A 459 25.88 -9.12 -4.02
CA GLY A 459 25.88 -10.18 -3.03
C GLY A 459 27.22 -10.86 -2.83
N PHE A 460 27.26 -11.75 -1.85
CA PHE A 460 28.37 -12.66 -1.61
C PHE A 460 27.88 -14.09 -1.42
N GLN A 461 28.76 -15.04 -1.74
CA GLN A 461 28.54 -16.48 -1.66
C GLN A 461 29.79 -17.13 -1.09
N SER A 462 29.62 -18.14 -0.24
CA SER A 462 30.70 -18.91 0.37
C SER A 462 30.32 -20.38 0.40
N GLY A 463 31.19 -21.25 -0.11
CA GLY A 463 30.92 -22.67 -0.22
C GLY A 463 32.12 -23.56 0.09
N ILE A 464 31.84 -24.82 0.38
CA ILE A 464 32.82 -25.83 0.78
C ILE A 464 32.49 -27.18 0.14
N ASP A 465 33.53 -27.84 -0.38
CA ASP A 465 33.44 -29.23 -0.81
C ASP A 465 33.35 -30.13 0.43
N LEU A 466 32.24 -30.85 0.59
CA LEU A 466 32.04 -31.83 1.66
C LEU A 466 32.49 -33.24 1.27
N TRP A 467 32.51 -33.52 -0.03
CA TRP A 467 32.94 -34.78 -0.62
C TRP A 467 33.69 -34.53 -1.92
N ARG A 468 34.73 -35.32 -2.15
CA ARG A 468 35.30 -35.55 -3.48
C ARG A 468 35.59 -37.03 -3.65
N GLY A 469 35.46 -37.53 -4.87
CA GLY A 469 35.59 -38.94 -5.17
C GLY A 469 35.60 -39.25 -6.66
N SER A 470 35.41 -40.51 -6.99
CA SER A 470 35.38 -41.00 -8.37
C SER A 470 34.28 -42.06 -8.46
N LEU A 471 33.16 -41.72 -9.09
CA LEU A 471 32.05 -42.67 -9.31
C LEU A 471 32.35 -43.68 -10.43
N LEU A 472 33.26 -43.33 -11.35
CA LEU A 472 33.64 -44.12 -12.51
C LEU A 472 35.17 -44.05 -12.74
N PRO A 473 35.87 -45.14 -13.08
CA PRO A 473 37.32 -45.14 -13.25
C PRO A 473 37.81 -44.07 -14.23
N GLY A 474 38.67 -43.17 -13.76
CA GLY A 474 39.22 -42.05 -14.54
C GLY A 474 38.38 -40.76 -14.52
N HIS A 475 37.19 -40.79 -13.92
CA HIS A 475 36.35 -39.61 -13.68
C HIS A 475 36.66 -39.02 -12.29
N ARG A 476 36.23 -37.79 -12.04
CA ARG A 476 36.34 -37.11 -10.74
C ARG A 476 35.01 -36.45 -10.39
N ASP A 477 34.70 -36.41 -9.11
CA ASP A 477 33.48 -35.86 -8.56
C ASP A 477 33.81 -34.91 -7.40
N ALA A 478 33.05 -33.83 -7.28
CA ALA A 478 33.02 -32.95 -6.12
C ALA A 478 31.57 -32.70 -5.72
N GLY A 479 31.27 -32.73 -4.43
CA GLY A 479 29.96 -32.42 -3.86
C GLY A 479 30.11 -31.53 -2.64
N GLY A 480 29.25 -30.51 -2.52
CA GLY A 480 29.40 -29.50 -1.49
C GLY A 480 28.14 -28.69 -1.23
N ILE A 481 28.28 -27.74 -0.31
CA ILE A 481 27.21 -26.79 0.07
C ILE A 481 27.73 -25.36 0.01
N TYR A 482 26.82 -24.41 -0.13
CA TYR A 482 27.11 -22.99 0.01
C TYR A 482 26.00 -22.25 0.76
N PHE A 483 26.40 -21.12 1.32
CA PHE A 483 25.54 -20.06 1.81
C PHE A 483 25.78 -18.79 1.00
N ALA A 484 24.74 -17.97 0.82
CA ALA A 484 24.85 -16.66 0.18
C ALA A 484 23.87 -15.65 0.78
N TYR A 485 24.25 -14.38 0.64
CA TYR A 485 23.37 -13.23 0.86
C TYR A 485 23.51 -12.27 -0.32
N ALA A 486 22.38 -11.77 -0.82
CA ALA A 486 22.34 -10.70 -1.81
C ALA A 486 21.23 -9.70 -1.51
N ASN A 487 21.41 -8.47 -1.97
CA ASN A 487 20.41 -7.41 -1.95
C ASN A 487 20.19 -6.88 -3.37
N ALA A 488 18.94 -6.61 -3.73
CA ALA A 488 18.57 -5.77 -4.85
C ALA A 488 17.97 -4.46 -4.32
N ASN A 489 18.43 -3.34 -4.87
CA ASN A 489 17.90 -2.01 -4.61
C ASN A 489 17.62 -1.35 -5.97
N VAL A 490 16.35 -1.13 -6.28
CA VAL A 490 15.90 -0.57 -7.56
C VAL A 490 14.85 0.50 -7.35
N ASP A 491 14.96 1.57 -8.13
CA ASP A 491 13.86 2.50 -8.39
C ASP A 491 12.93 1.90 -9.44
N VAL A 492 11.62 2.16 -9.28
CA VAL A 492 10.59 1.70 -10.22
C VAL A 492 9.97 2.89 -10.94
N THR A 493 9.85 2.76 -12.25
CA THR A 493 9.19 3.71 -13.14
C THR A 493 8.09 2.99 -13.91
N GLY A 494 6.94 3.63 -14.11
CA GLY A 494 5.79 3.02 -14.76
C GLY A 494 4.74 4.06 -15.17
N LEU A 495 3.71 3.61 -15.86
CA LEU A 495 2.58 4.42 -16.30
C LEU A 495 1.62 4.66 -15.13
N VAL A 496 1.32 5.93 -14.88
CA VAL A 496 0.29 6.40 -13.94
C VAL A 496 -0.62 7.41 -14.63
N THR A 497 -1.85 7.56 -14.18
CA THR A 497 -2.76 8.57 -14.74
C THR A 497 -2.28 9.97 -14.37
N ASN A 498 -2.10 10.85 -15.37
CA ASN A 498 -1.63 12.22 -15.16
C ASN A 498 -2.56 13.03 -14.24
N GLU A 499 -2.04 14.09 -13.62
CA GLU A 499 -2.80 14.92 -12.66
C GLU A 499 -4.12 15.46 -13.24
N ALA A 500 -4.10 15.88 -14.51
CA ALA A 500 -5.26 16.38 -15.25
C ALA A 500 -6.29 15.30 -15.65
N ALA A 501 -5.98 14.02 -15.43
CA ALA A 501 -6.81 12.87 -15.82
C ALA A 501 -7.26 12.90 -17.30
N THR A 502 -6.28 12.98 -18.19
CA THR A 502 -6.47 13.00 -19.66
C THR A 502 -5.59 11.99 -20.41
N ASN A 503 -4.54 11.45 -19.76
CA ASN A 503 -3.61 10.50 -20.37
C ASN A 503 -2.84 9.71 -19.29
N TYR A 504 -2.23 8.58 -19.65
CA TYR A 504 -1.18 7.98 -18.84
C TYR A 504 0.16 8.68 -19.09
N VAL A 505 1.01 8.73 -18.08
CA VAL A 505 2.36 9.28 -18.16
C VAL A 505 3.35 8.38 -17.44
N LEU A 506 4.51 8.14 -18.07
CA LEU A 506 5.59 7.38 -17.45
C LEU A 506 6.29 8.25 -16.39
N ARG A 507 6.26 7.82 -15.13
CA ARG A 507 6.89 8.53 -13.99
C ARG A 507 7.54 7.53 -13.03
N LYS A 508 8.44 8.00 -12.16
CA LYS A 508 8.91 7.20 -11.02
C LYS A 508 7.71 6.91 -10.12
N THR A 509 7.39 5.63 -9.93
CA THR A 509 6.26 5.17 -9.14
C THR A 509 6.66 4.83 -7.71
N GLY A 510 7.87 4.30 -7.52
CA GLY A 510 8.33 3.88 -6.21
C GLY A 510 9.74 3.31 -6.21
N SER A 511 9.99 2.40 -5.27
CA SER A 511 11.25 1.68 -5.12
C SER A 511 11.02 0.31 -4.49
N LEU A 512 11.95 -0.61 -4.71
CA LEU A 512 12.00 -1.93 -4.10
C LEU A 512 13.38 -2.15 -3.48
N ASN A 513 13.42 -2.49 -2.20
CA ASN A 513 14.57 -3.15 -1.61
C ASN A 513 14.23 -4.58 -1.23
N LEU A 514 15.03 -5.55 -1.70
CA LEU A 514 14.78 -6.97 -1.52
C LEU A 514 16.08 -7.69 -1.13
N ASN A 515 16.07 -8.35 0.02
CA ASN A 515 17.14 -9.21 0.49
C ASN A 515 16.82 -10.66 0.14
N GLY A 516 17.83 -11.43 -0.25
CA GLY A 516 17.74 -12.88 -0.41
C GLY A 516 18.82 -13.58 0.41
N TRP A 517 18.40 -14.47 1.30
CA TRP A 517 19.26 -15.35 2.10
C TRP A 517 19.18 -16.76 1.52
N SER A 518 20.28 -17.24 0.93
CA SER A 518 20.29 -18.49 0.16
C SER A 518 21.13 -19.58 0.82
N GLY A 519 20.61 -20.80 0.82
CA GLY A 519 21.34 -22.03 1.09
C GLY A 519 21.27 -22.94 -0.13
N GLY A 520 22.40 -23.54 -0.54
CA GLY A 520 22.45 -24.39 -1.71
C GLY A 520 23.39 -25.58 -1.57
N ALA A 521 23.18 -26.55 -2.45
CA ALA A 521 24.01 -27.75 -2.58
C ALA A 521 24.37 -27.95 -4.05
N TYR A 522 25.57 -28.49 -4.30
CA TYR A 522 26.08 -28.74 -5.65
C TYR A 522 26.77 -30.10 -5.76
N TRP A 523 26.72 -30.68 -6.95
CA TRP A 523 27.54 -31.81 -7.37
C TRP A 523 28.09 -31.52 -8.77
N THR A 524 29.41 -31.59 -8.91
CA THR A 524 30.11 -31.43 -10.18
C THR A 524 30.89 -32.69 -10.52
N HIS A 525 30.59 -33.27 -11.66
CA HIS A 525 31.23 -34.44 -12.24
C HIS A 525 32.17 -34.02 -13.38
N TYR A 526 33.34 -34.64 -13.47
CA TYR A 526 34.35 -34.39 -14.51
C TYR A 526 34.78 -35.71 -15.16
N GLY A 527 34.68 -35.79 -16.49
CA GLY A 527 35.09 -36.95 -17.27
C GLY A 527 36.57 -36.94 -17.70
N PRO A 528 37.07 -38.05 -18.29
CA PRO A 528 38.49 -38.24 -18.56
C PRO A 528 39.12 -37.24 -19.54
N SER A 529 38.35 -36.67 -20.47
CA SER A 529 38.81 -35.59 -21.38
C SER A 529 38.56 -34.17 -20.84
N GLY A 530 38.17 -34.04 -19.57
CA GLY A 530 37.97 -32.75 -18.89
C GLY A 530 36.59 -32.13 -19.05
N TRP A 531 35.66 -32.77 -19.78
CA TRP A 531 34.25 -32.35 -19.80
C TRP A 531 33.63 -32.41 -18.41
N TYR A 532 32.63 -31.57 -18.16
CA TYR A 532 31.94 -31.52 -16.88
C TYR A 532 30.42 -31.56 -17.02
N VAL A 533 29.76 -32.01 -15.94
CA VAL A 533 28.34 -31.81 -15.65
C VAL A 533 28.25 -31.26 -14.23
N ASP A 534 27.48 -30.20 -14.02
CA ASP A 534 27.32 -29.52 -12.75
C ASP A 534 25.82 -29.39 -12.42
N ALA A 535 25.41 -29.91 -11.28
CA ALA A 535 24.04 -29.87 -10.79
C ALA A 535 23.97 -29.04 -9.50
N VAL A 536 23.03 -28.10 -9.43
CA VAL A 536 22.88 -27.17 -8.29
C VAL A 536 21.42 -27.09 -7.86
N LEU A 537 21.18 -27.14 -6.56
CA LEU A 537 19.90 -26.80 -5.93
C LEU A 537 20.12 -25.62 -4.98
N GLN A 538 19.22 -24.64 -5.01
CA GLN A 538 19.23 -23.46 -4.14
C GLN A 538 17.85 -23.22 -3.55
N ALA A 539 17.77 -23.06 -2.24
CA ALA A 539 16.64 -22.46 -1.54
C ALA A 539 16.98 -21.03 -1.13
N THR A 540 16.00 -20.13 -1.11
CA THR A 540 16.19 -18.71 -0.82
C THR A 540 15.01 -18.17 -0.02
N ALA A 541 15.29 -17.52 1.11
CA ALA A 541 14.29 -16.74 1.85
C ALA A 541 14.41 -15.27 1.42
N TYR A 542 13.30 -14.67 0.99
CA TYR A 542 13.22 -13.27 0.59
C TYR A 542 12.61 -12.42 1.70
N GLN A 543 13.18 -11.22 1.91
CA GLN A 543 12.62 -10.22 2.81
C GLN A 543 12.95 -8.81 2.32
N GLY A 544 11.94 -7.97 2.20
CA GLY A 544 12.11 -6.60 1.72
C GLY A 544 10.87 -5.74 1.90
N THR A 545 10.85 -4.62 1.18
CA THR A 545 9.70 -3.72 1.08
C THR A 545 9.65 -3.12 -0.32
N ALA A 546 8.45 -3.06 -0.90
CA ALA A 546 8.13 -2.24 -2.07
C ALA A 546 7.34 -1.02 -1.59
N SER A 547 7.78 0.20 -1.93
CA SER A 547 7.17 1.43 -1.40
C SER A 547 6.97 2.46 -2.51
N THR A 548 5.81 3.10 -2.51
CA THR A 548 5.47 4.25 -3.37
C THR A 548 5.59 5.54 -2.54
N MET A 549 4.95 6.64 -2.98
CA MET A 549 4.80 7.85 -2.18
C MET A 549 3.58 7.84 -1.24
N PHE A 550 2.73 6.81 -1.32
CA PHE A 550 1.47 6.72 -0.57
C PHE A 550 1.37 5.43 0.26
N ALA A 551 1.82 4.29 -0.27
CA ALA A 551 1.67 2.97 0.33
C ALA A 551 3.01 2.22 0.44
N SER A 552 3.04 1.18 1.27
CA SER A 552 4.26 0.39 1.51
C SER A 552 3.98 -1.07 1.83
N LEU A 553 4.27 -1.96 0.88
CA LEU A 553 4.04 -3.39 0.94
C LEU A 553 5.28 -4.17 1.43
N PRO A 554 5.22 -4.89 2.56
CA PRO A 554 6.28 -5.80 2.99
C PRO A 554 6.40 -7.01 2.05
N THR A 555 7.62 -7.33 1.58
CA THR A 555 7.86 -8.38 0.59
C THR A 555 8.61 -9.57 1.20
N ASN A 556 7.89 -10.35 2.02
CA ASN A 556 8.37 -11.64 2.54
C ASN A 556 8.01 -12.76 1.57
N GLY A 557 8.91 -13.74 1.38
CA GLY A 557 8.67 -14.83 0.43
C GLY A 557 9.75 -15.91 0.43
N PHE A 558 9.59 -16.88 -0.48
CA PHE A 558 10.48 -18.01 -0.66
C PHE A 558 10.81 -18.22 -2.14
N GLY A 559 11.99 -18.79 -2.42
CA GLY A 559 12.43 -19.15 -3.75
C GLY A 559 13.13 -20.50 -3.76
N PHE A 560 12.95 -21.23 -4.86
CA PHE A 560 13.69 -22.44 -5.17
C PHE A 560 14.25 -22.35 -6.59
N VAL A 561 15.49 -22.78 -6.77
CA VAL A 561 16.16 -22.86 -8.07
C VAL A 561 16.84 -24.21 -8.21
N SER A 562 16.67 -24.86 -9.36
CA SER A 562 17.46 -26.02 -9.77
C SER A 562 18.16 -25.73 -11.09
N SER A 563 19.40 -26.17 -11.24
CA SER A 563 20.22 -25.98 -12.44
C SER A 563 20.96 -27.25 -12.81
N LEU A 564 21.08 -27.50 -14.10
CA LEU A 564 21.99 -28.47 -14.69
C LEU A 564 22.82 -27.76 -15.78
N GLU A 565 24.13 -27.72 -15.60
CA GLU A 565 25.11 -27.19 -16.55
C GLU A 565 26.01 -28.32 -17.07
N ALA A 566 26.50 -28.19 -18.29
CA ALA A 566 27.54 -29.06 -18.84
C ALA A 566 28.50 -28.26 -19.74
N GLY A 567 29.76 -28.68 -19.83
CA GLY A 567 30.75 -28.07 -20.70
C GLY A 567 31.79 -29.07 -21.20
N TYR A 568 32.33 -28.83 -22.40
CA TYR A 568 33.30 -29.73 -23.04
C TYR A 568 34.54 -28.96 -23.53
N PRO A 569 35.71 -29.07 -22.89
CA PRO A 569 36.91 -28.35 -23.30
C PRO A 569 37.55 -28.97 -24.54
N ILE A 570 37.72 -28.17 -25.59
CA ILE A 570 38.38 -28.53 -26.84
C ILE A 570 39.69 -27.73 -26.95
N PRO A 571 40.87 -28.38 -26.89
CA PRO A 571 42.13 -27.71 -27.21
C PRO A 571 42.13 -27.29 -28.68
N VAL A 572 42.43 -26.01 -28.96
CA VAL A 572 42.54 -25.50 -30.35
C VAL A 572 43.90 -24.82 -30.55
N PRO A 573 44.99 -25.59 -30.78
CA PRO A 573 46.35 -25.05 -30.86
C PRO A 573 46.57 -23.99 -31.95
N ALA A 574 45.72 -23.98 -32.99
CA ALA A 574 45.73 -22.98 -34.05
C ALA A 574 45.42 -21.55 -33.57
N LEU A 575 44.83 -21.40 -32.37
CA LEU A 575 44.56 -20.11 -31.71
C LEU A 575 45.55 -19.78 -30.58
N GLY A 576 46.63 -20.57 -30.48
CA GLY A 576 47.74 -20.37 -29.55
C GLY A 576 48.05 -21.61 -28.71
N PRO A 577 49.32 -21.82 -28.27
CA PRO A 577 49.66 -22.82 -27.28
C PRO A 577 48.82 -22.66 -26.00
N GLY A 578 48.29 -23.77 -25.48
CA GLY A 578 47.48 -23.76 -24.26
C GLY A 578 46.09 -23.10 -24.38
N PHE A 579 45.63 -22.76 -25.59
CA PHE A 579 44.27 -22.29 -25.81
C PHE A 579 43.24 -23.44 -25.83
N VAL A 580 42.15 -23.25 -25.09
CA VAL A 580 41.00 -24.15 -25.01
C VAL A 580 39.73 -23.35 -25.33
N LEU A 581 38.94 -23.88 -26.25
CA LEU A 581 37.56 -23.45 -26.51
C LEU A 581 36.60 -24.45 -25.84
N GLU A 582 35.71 -23.94 -25.01
CA GLU A 582 34.77 -24.74 -24.22
C GLU A 582 33.33 -24.29 -24.54
N PRO A 583 32.62 -25.02 -25.43
CA PRO A 583 31.17 -24.97 -25.48
C PRO A 583 30.56 -25.41 -24.15
N GLN A 584 29.53 -24.68 -23.73
CA GLN A 584 28.79 -24.87 -22.48
C GLN A 584 27.27 -24.81 -22.77
N GLY A 585 26.48 -25.53 -21.99
CA GLY A 585 25.03 -25.45 -21.99
C GLY A 585 24.48 -25.52 -20.56
N GLN A 586 23.43 -24.76 -20.26
CA GLN A 586 22.78 -24.76 -18.94
C GLN A 586 21.27 -24.72 -19.09
N ILE A 587 20.57 -25.48 -18.25
CA ILE A 587 19.12 -25.38 -18.05
C ILE A 587 18.88 -25.09 -16.57
N VAL A 588 18.04 -24.10 -16.29
CA VAL A 588 17.62 -23.69 -14.96
C VAL A 588 16.10 -23.75 -14.87
N TRP A 589 15.55 -24.27 -13.77
CA TRP A 589 14.15 -24.08 -13.40
C TRP A 589 14.08 -23.31 -12.08
N GLN A 590 13.09 -22.43 -11.96
CA GLN A 590 12.94 -21.52 -10.84
C GLN A 590 11.48 -21.34 -10.46
N HIS A 591 11.21 -21.33 -9.15
CA HIS A 591 9.95 -20.94 -8.55
C HIS A 591 10.20 -19.86 -7.49
N VAL A 592 9.33 -18.85 -7.44
CA VAL A 592 9.28 -17.89 -6.32
C VAL A 592 7.84 -17.67 -5.87
N SER A 593 7.62 -17.54 -4.58
CA SER A 593 6.34 -17.22 -3.95
C SER A 593 6.52 -16.11 -2.91
N PHE A 594 5.50 -15.26 -2.76
CA PHE A 594 5.48 -14.17 -1.81
C PHE A 594 4.16 -14.18 -1.03
N ASP A 595 4.24 -13.80 0.24
CA ASP A 595 3.06 -13.70 1.10
C ASP A 595 2.15 -12.53 0.67
N GLY A 596 0.86 -12.63 0.98
CA GLY A 596 -0.07 -11.50 0.88
C GLY A 596 0.05 -10.58 2.11
N ALA A 597 -0.05 -9.27 1.90
CA ALA A 597 -0.01 -8.27 2.96
C ALA A 597 -0.88 -7.06 2.64
N ASN A 598 -1.29 -6.32 3.67
CA ASN A 598 -1.95 -5.03 3.51
C ASN A 598 -0.90 -3.91 3.43
N ASP A 599 -1.03 -3.00 2.46
CA ASP A 599 -0.06 -1.93 2.21
C ASP A 599 -0.39 -0.58 2.89
N GLY A 600 -1.49 -0.55 3.65
CA GLY A 600 -2.08 0.64 4.26
C GLY A 600 -3.34 1.15 3.55
N LEU A 601 -3.57 0.74 2.30
CA LEU A 601 -4.75 1.12 1.50
C LEU A 601 -5.59 -0.09 1.10
N GLY A 602 -4.99 -1.26 0.89
CA GLY A 602 -5.71 -2.51 0.62
C GLY A 602 -4.86 -3.76 0.76
N ASP A 603 -5.51 -4.92 0.66
CA ASP A 603 -4.82 -6.22 0.64
C ASP A 603 -4.22 -6.47 -0.74
N VAL A 604 -2.94 -6.84 -0.78
CA VAL A 604 -2.19 -7.15 -2.00
C VAL A 604 -1.52 -8.51 -1.86
N ALA A 605 -1.75 -9.39 -2.83
CA ALA A 605 -1.11 -10.69 -2.93
C ALA A 605 -0.17 -10.73 -4.13
N LEU A 606 1.14 -10.81 -3.87
CA LEU A 606 2.18 -10.95 -4.89
C LEU A 606 2.24 -12.36 -5.50
N GLY A 607 1.51 -13.33 -4.94
CA GLY A 607 1.32 -14.66 -5.52
C GLY A 607 2.60 -15.48 -5.70
N SER A 608 2.64 -16.32 -6.74
CA SER A 608 3.82 -17.11 -7.08
C SER A 608 4.00 -17.21 -8.59
N THR A 609 5.24 -17.39 -9.05
CA THR A 609 5.55 -17.61 -10.46
C THR A 609 6.64 -18.65 -10.64
N SER A 610 6.60 -19.34 -11.79
CA SER A 610 7.54 -20.41 -12.14
C SER A 610 7.99 -20.28 -13.59
N GLY A 611 9.28 -20.47 -13.86
CA GLY A 611 9.84 -20.39 -15.20
C GLY A 611 11.13 -21.19 -15.35
N ALA A 612 11.55 -21.36 -16.60
CA ALA A 612 12.80 -21.99 -16.97
C ALA A 612 13.68 -21.01 -17.77
N SER A 613 15.00 -21.12 -17.62
CA SER A 613 15.98 -20.34 -18.38
C SER A 613 17.02 -21.28 -18.98
N GLY A 614 17.35 -21.08 -20.25
CA GLY A 614 18.39 -21.81 -20.96
C GLY A 614 19.57 -20.90 -21.29
N ARG A 615 20.79 -21.45 -21.24
CA ARG A 615 22.04 -20.82 -21.68
C ARG A 615 22.72 -21.71 -22.72
N LEU A 616 23.20 -21.10 -23.79
CA LEU A 616 24.23 -21.65 -24.67
C LEU A 616 25.44 -20.74 -24.59
N GLY A 617 26.58 -21.29 -24.18
CA GLY A 617 27.81 -20.54 -23.93
C GLY A 617 28.99 -21.01 -24.77
N LEU A 618 29.89 -20.08 -25.10
CA LEU A 618 31.23 -20.36 -25.59
C LEU A 618 32.24 -19.65 -24.69
N ARG A 619 33.23 -20.39 -24.17
CA ARG A 619 34.32 -19.85 -23.35
C ARG A 619 35.67 -20.14 -24.02
N GLY A 620 36.39 -19.09 -24.39
CA GLY A 620 37.76 -19.18 -24.89
C GLY A 620 38.75 -18.82 -23.78
N ARG A 621 39.71 -19.70 -23.48
CA ARG A 621 40.66 -19.55 -22.36
C ARG A 621 42.07 -19.91 -22.80
N TRP A 622 43.04 -19.05 -22.47
CA TRP A 622 44.47 -19.36 -22.62
C TRP A 622 45.06 -19.88 -21.30
N THR A 623 46.21 -20.56 -21.36
CA THR A 623 46.98 -20.92 -20.15
C THR A 623 48.40 -20.43 -20.32
N ILE A 624 48.80 -19.47 -19.49
CA ILE A 624 50.12 -18.84 -19.48
C ILE A 624 50.81 -19.24 -18.18
N ILE A 625 52.02 -19.80 -18.27
CA ILE A 625 52.85 -20.16 -17.13
C ILE A 625 53.96 -19.12 -17.03
N GLY A 626 54.03 -18.41 -15.90
CA GLY A 626 55.03 -17.39 -15.63
C GLY A 626 56.17 -17.91 -14.75
N ASP A 627 57.21 -17.08 -14.63
CA ASP A 627 58.33 -17.34 -13.72
C ASP A 627 57.85 -17.49 -12.27
N GLY A 628 58.51 -18.36 -11.50
CA GLY A 628 58.14 -18.66 -10.11
C GLY A 628 56.93 -19.59 -9.94
N GLY A 629 56.29 -20.05 -11.03
CA GLY A 629 55.20 -21.04 -10.98
C GLY A 629 53.78 -20.45 -10.93
N LEU A 630 53.65 -19.13 -11.05
CA LEU A 630 52.37 -18.45 -11.27
C LEU A 630 51.72 -18.95 -12.58
N VAL A 631 50.44 -19.35 -12.51
CA VAL A 631 49.68 -19.71 -13.72
C VAL A 631 48.55 -18.71 -13.91
N LEU A 632 48.56 -18.02 -15.04
CA LEU A 632 47.52 -17.07 -15.46
C LEU A 632 46.66 -17.69 -16.56
N GLN A 633 45.35 -17.58 -16.41
CA GLN A 633 44.37 -18.13 -17.33
C GLN A 633 43.36 -17.03 -17.70
N PRO A 634 43.73 -16.09 -18.60
CA PRO A 634 42.79 -15.12 -19.13
C PRO A 634 41.76 -15.82 -20.02
N TYR A 635 40.52 -15.33 -20.00
CA TYR A 635 39.41 -15.90 -20.75
C TYR A 635 38.41 -14.85 -21.23
N VAL A 636 37.69 -15.21 -22.29
CA VAL A 636 36.52 -14.51 -22.83
C VAL A 636 35.33 -15.46 -22.90
N ARG A 637 34.13 -14.94 -22.73
CA ARG A 637 32.88 -15.71 -22.78
C ARG A 637 31.82 -14.96 -23.60
N ALA A 638 31.03 -15.73 -24.35
CA ALA A 638 29.80 -15.27 -24.96
C ALA A 638 28.68 -16.25 -24.59
N ASN A 639 27.59 -15.73 -24.04
CA ASN A 639 26.44 -16.51 -23.57
C ASN A 639 25.16 -15.99 -24.23
N LEU A 640 24.46 -16.84 -24.97
CA LEU A 640 23.08 -16.61 -25.37
C LEU A 640 22.15 -17.22 -24.31
N TRP A 641 21.31 -16.38 -23.70
CA TRP A 641 20.28 -16.81 -22.77
C TRP A 641 18.88 -16.65 -23.38
N ARG A 642 17.98 -17.58 -23.07
CA ARG A 642 16.54 -17.48 -23.35
C ARG A 642 15.75 -17.87 -22.10
N ASP A 643 14.73 -17.09 -21.79
CA ASP A 643 13.79 -17.37 -20.70
C ASP A 643 12.44 -17.86 -21.26
N TRP A 644 11.80 -18.79 -20.55
CA TRP A 644 10.52 -19.44 -20.89
C TRP A 644 9.64 -19.60 -19.64
N GLY A 645 8.31 -19.52 -19.81
CA GLY A 645 7.40 -19.51 -18.66
C GLY A 645 7.44 -18.16 -17.95
N ALA A 646 7.29 -18.14 -16.62
CA ALA A 646 7.28 -16.93 -15.78
C ALA A 646 6.37 -15.80 -16.30
N ARG A 647 5.08 -15.93 -15.96
CA ARG A 647 4.17 -14.78 -15.82
C ARG A 647 4.07 -14.47 -14.34
N ALA A 648 4.44 -13.26 -13.96
CA ALA A 648 4.16 -12.70 -12.64
C ALA A 648 2.69 -12.26 -12.56
N THR A 649 2.11 -12.26 -11.37
CA THR A 649 0.71 -11.87 -11.13
C THR A 649 0.60 -11.20 -9.77
N THR A 650 0.25 -9.91 -9.75
CA THR A 650 -0.13 -9.20 -8.52
C THR A 650 -1.64 -9.12 -8.43
N THR A 651 -2.22 -9.56 -7.31
CA THR A 651 -3.67 -9.51 -7.07
C THR A 651 -4.00 -8.45 -6.03
N PHE A 652 -4.94 -7.55 -6.33
CA PHE A 652 -5.42 -6.51 -5.42
C PHE A 652 -6.83 -6.84 -4.90
N SER A 653 -7.07 -6.62 -3.60
CA SER A 653 -8.34 -6.92 -2.90
C SER A 653 -8.85 -8.37 -3.07
N GLY A 654 -8.02 -9.30 -3.55
CA GLY A 654 -8.41 -10.66 -3.91
C GLY A 654 -9.25 -10.78 -5.20
N VAL A 655 -9.45 -9.68 -5.94
CA VAL A 655 -10.30 -9.61 -7.14
C VAL A 655 -9.47 -9.36 -8.40
N ASP A 656 -8.80 -8.20 -8.47
CA ASP A 656 -8.14 -7.76 -9.69
C ASP A 656 -6.78 -8.42 -9.85
N VAL A 657 -6.52 -9.07 -10.99
CA VAL A 657 -5.23 -9.73 -11.26
C VAL A 657 -4.48 -8.96 -12.35
N VAL A 658 -3.33 -8.38 -11.99
CA VAL A 658 -2.43 -7.71 -12.94
C VAL A 658 -1.33 -8.67 -13.38
N PRO A 659 -1.35 -9.17 -14.63
CA PRO A 659 -0.28 -9.99 -15.18
C PRO A 659 0.93 -9.15 -15.63
N LEU A 660 2.12 -9.73 -15.49
CA LEU A 660 3.38 -9.19 -15.99
C LEU A 660 4.21 -10.33 -16.60
N LEU A 661 4.83 -10.10 -17.75
CA LEU A 661 5.65 -11.10 -18.43
C LEU A 661 7.15 -10.87 -18.16
N GLU A 662 7.92 -11.95 -18.04
CA GLU A 662 9.37 -11.91 -17.73
C GLU A 662 10.25 -12.56 -18.82
N GLN A 663 9.70 -12.79 -20.02
CA GLN A 663 10.39 -13.56 -21.06
C GLN A 663 11.29 -12.68 -21.93
N GLY A 664 12.55 -13.07 -22.08
CA GLY A 664 13.49 -12.38 -22.94
C GLY A 664 14.48 -13.33 -23.61
N THR A 665 15.17 -12.79 -24.62
CA THR A 665 16.42 -13.35 -25.13
C THR A 665 17.50 -12.30 -24.88
N ARG A 666 18.64 -12.69 -24.30
CA ARG A 666 19.74 -11.76 -23.99
C ARG A 666 21.09 -12.35 -24.34
N LEU A 667 22.01 -11.52 -24.81
CA LEU A 667 23.41 -11.86 -24.98
C LEU A 667 24.19 -11.31 -23.78
N ASP A 668 25.06 -12.13 -23.19
CA ASP A 668 26.03 -11.75 -22.16
C ASP A 668 27.44 -11.95 -22.74
N LEU A 669 28.24 -10.89 -22.74
CA LEU A 669 29.63 -10.89 -23.19
C LEU A 669 30.52 -10.50 -22.01
N SER A 670 31.49 -11.34 -21.66
CA SER A 670 32.36 -11.11 -20.50
C SER A 670 33.81 -11.52 -20.75
N ALA A 671 34.74 -10.87 -20.05
CA ALA A 671 36.15 -11.18 -20.03
C ALA A 671 36.66 -11.25 -18.59
N GLY A 672 37.66 -12.09 -18.34
CA GLY A 672 38.20 -12.29 -17.00
C GLY A 672 39.55 -13.00 -16.99
N VAL A 673 40.06 -13.26 -15.79
CA VAL A 673 41.31 -13.97 -15.57
C VAL A 673 41.22 -14.79 -14.28
N THR A 674 41.63 -16.06 -14.35
CA THR A 674 41.99 -16.86 -13.17
C THR A 674 43.51 -16.79 -12.98
N ALA A 675 43.97 -16.58 -11.75
CA ALA A 675 45.37 -16.64 -11.36
C ALA A 675 45.56 -17.68 -10.24
N LYS A 676 46.39 -18.70 -10.48
CA LYS A 676 46.86 -19.61 -9.43
C LYS A 676 48.12 -19.02 -8.80
N ILE A 677 48.01 -18.61 -7.54
CA ILE A 677 49.06 -17.88 -6.81
C ILE A 677 50.08 -18.85 -6.21
N ASP A 678 49.61 -19.95 -5.63
CA ASP A 678 50.43 -21.03 -5.08
C ASP A 678 49.75 -22.39 -5.31
N ALA A 679 50.25 -23.47 -4.70
CA ALA A 679 49.72 -24.83 -4.88
C ALA A 679 48.22 -24.97 -4.53
N GLY A 680 47.74 -24.26 -3.51
CA GLY A 680 46.38 -24.33 -2.97
C GLY A 680 45.51 -23.09 -3.21
N LEU A 681 46.09 -21.91 -3.43
CA LEU A 681 45.37 -20.64 -3.60
C LEU A 681 45.18 -20.24 -5.09
N SER A 682 43.92 -20.02 -5.48
CA SER A 682 43.53 -19.37 -6.74
C SER A 682 42.62 -18.17 -6.49
N LEU A 683 42.76 -17.15 -7.34
CA LEU A 683 41.87 -15.98 -7.43
C LEU A 683 41.31 -15.90 -8.86
N TYR A 684 40.08 -15.43 -9.04
CA TYR A 684 39.56 -15.04 -10.36
C TYR A 684 38.80 -13.71 -10.28
N ALA A 685 38.81 -12.96 -11.37
CA ALA A 685 37.99 -11.77 -11.55
C ALA A 685 37.49 -11.67 -12.98
N GLN A 686 36.25 -11.20 -13.17
CA GLN A 686 35.65 -10.96 -14.48
C GLN A 686 34.69 -9.77 -14.48
N ALA A 687 34.51 -9.18 -15.65
CA ALA A 687 33.49 -8.18 -15.93
C ALA A 687 32.85 -8.43 -17.29
N GLY A 688 31.63 -7.95 -17.49
CA GLY A 688 30.89 -8.09 -18.73
C GLY A 688 29.68 -7.19 -18.85
N TYR A 689 28.98 -7.30 -19.97
CA TYR A 689 27.76 -6.59 -20.27
C TYR A 689 26.70 -7.56 -20.82
N GLN A 690 25.48 -7.48 -20.29
CA GLN A 690 24.32 -8.17 -20.83
C GLN A 690 23.42 -7.18 -21.57
N PHE A 691 22.75 -7.62 -22.64
CA PHE A 691 21.75 -6.84 -23.37
C PHE A 691 20.71 -7.72 -24.05
N ALA A 692 19.50 -7.18 -24.22
CA ALA A 692 18.41 -7.87 -24.94
C ALA A 692 18.70 -8.03 -26.44
N VAL A 693 18.23 -9.11 -27.06
CA VAL A 693 18.43 -9.40 -28.49
C VAL A 693 17.17 -9.95 -29.19
N GLY A 694 16.89 -9.45 -30.39
CA GLY A 694 15.70 -9.77 -31.20
C GLY A 694 14.54 -8.80 -30.96
N ASN A 695 13.41 -9.01 -31.65
CA ASN A 695 12.13 -8.44 -31.20
C ASN A 695 11.73 -9.17 -29.92
N THR A 696 11.78 -8.46 -28.81
CA THR A 696 11.31 -8.90 -27.50
C THR A 696 10.29 -7.86 -27.02
N ASP A 697 9.03 -8.12 -27.34
CA ASP A 697 7.96 -7.11 -27.32
C ASP A 697 7.77 -6.57 -25.90
N GLY A 698 8.03 -5.27 -25.72
CA GLY A 698 8.16 -4.58 -24.43
C GLY A 698 9.26 -5.07 -23.46
N HIS A 699 9.96 -6.18 -23.73
CA HIS A 699 10.93 -6.77 -22.82
C HIS A 699 12.36 -6.28 -23.06
N LYS A 700 13.03 -5.89 -21.96
CA LYS A 700 14.44 -5.51 -21.97
C LYS A 700 15.14 -5.95 -20.67
N ARG A 701 16.40 -6.39 -20.75
CA ARG A 701 17.34 -6.54 -19.63
C ARG A 701 18.75 -6.23 -20.12
N ASP A 702 19.25 -5.06 -19.73
CA ASP A 702 20.61 -4.60 -19.98
C ASP A 702 21.36 -4.40 -18.66
N GLY A 703 22.69 -4.44 -18.68
CA GLY A 703 23.50 -4.01 -17.54
C GLY A 703 24.93 -4.54 -17.51
N VAL A 704 25.80 -3.82 -16.80
CA VAL A 704 27.15 -4.30 -16.45
C VAL A 704 27.05 -5.38 -15.38
N ARG A 705 27.87 -6.42 -15.48
CA ARG A 705 27.99 -7.52 -14.50
C ARG A 705 29.46 -7.70 -14.11
N ALA A 706 29.74 -8.03 -12.86
CA ALA A 706 31.09 -8.33 -12.39
C ALA A 706 31.11 -9.39 -11.28
N ASP A 707 32.17 -10.21 -11.27
CA ASP A 707 32.42 -11.22 -10.24
C ASP A 707 33.90 -11.19 -9.82
N LEU A 708 34.14 -11.38 -8.53
CA LEU A 708 35.46 -11.57 -7.92
C LEU A 708 35.38 -12.76 -6.97
N GLY A 709 36.28 -13.73 -7.09
CA GLY A 709 36.28 -14.88 -6.18
C GLY A 709 37.64 -15.48 -5.91
N LEU A 710 37.70 -16.21 -4.80
CA LEU A 710 38.89 -16.83 -4.25
C LEU A 710 38.58 -18.27 -3.88
N ARG A 711 39.52 -19.18 -4.16
CA ARG A 711 39.44 -20.60 -3.79
C ARG A 711 40.73 -21.02 -3.09
N PHE A 712 40.59 -21.71 -1.97
CA PHE A 712 41.69 -22.31 -1.22
C PHE A 712 41.45 -23.81 -1.06
N ALA A 713 42.44 -24.62 -1.43
CA ALA A 713 42.40 -26.08 -1.39
C ALA A 713 43.56 -26.66 -0.56
N TRP A 714 43.28 -27.71 0.21
CA TRP A 714 44.21 -28.37 1.15
C TRP A 714 44.01 -29.88 1.19
#